data_AF-A0A5C3MXR4-F1
#
_entry.id   AF-A0A5C3MXR4-F1
#
_cell.length_a   1.000
_cell.length_b   1.000
_cell.length_c   1.000
_cell.angle_alpha   90.00
_cell.angle_beta   90.00
_cell.angle_gamma   90.00
#
_symmetry.space_group_name_H-M   'P 1'
#
loop_
_entity.id
_entity.type
_entity.pdbx_description
1 polymer ?
#
loop_
_entity_poly.entity_id
_entity_poly.type
_entity_poly.pdbx_seq_one_letter_code
_entity_poly.pdbx_strand_id
1 'polypeptide(L)'
;MVLEFYDTAVISSISQPLHLHLTQYLRYLQDEGHNLLYTLPHFKRTFPFSPSTPSIYSLGPVPDIDVASIDARLRIAWIKACLVALNLSCEHVRPTTESICLTEYSSEDCDTRFEVKVGIPKVYLCGDQVYLRITVTEGNFYVTRGIAPDVVQRVDGSFDIKINVLSHTKLELSFAVDDIKSGLETCFHPLSHSCGQHINSFLETFPLAYHSAISKAMTDADERAPRFDLEACGTIVKGAPSPGLATTHDLHSFDFVQIFDHDSLSQQFRSLHEADGRSTSQWTRCSADGKTFNANFGPIRARFLSDDKVVVWIRPKEFSGSVLASSYVLNDLSLAFEVPIKMSEEMCPSNGTPSSASNPDRSEIIQHHVCLDLQNAELVVNLCNLGELVDHAETVDLQTIGSSISEMWASYSKQLVDKSHHVLLTIPVCKAGACSTDDILSSVKAFTCSKTKLTRYTVDKHSAKGEAALIVVGMCGYRPFPFDPSKLFIEWIPDGGSKNSLFISRRYFLEGRILRFFSSINDRLAGIAFGSAPGGSWNRALLTLLEAPESGVPCFKVDGTKLHIEWMLCKEEKMTETYDLCCQIINKLSIEIGTPNIQMSGTFSIKSAPVGNTGVEYVAWPVLLCVRLNYTSQYGDARYVEHQPDLFHGEWLPFGQIRRLLAQSVFFERAVCTHASGGAEGSSNL
;
A
#
# COMPACT_ATOMS: atom_id res chain seq x y z
N MET A 1 40.03 17.66 -39.77
CA MET A 1 40.79 18.34 -38.71
C MET A 1 41.32 17.22 -37.81
N VAL A 2 42.60 16.87 -37.96
CA VAL A 2 43.25 15.81 -37.18
C VAL A 2 43.81 16.48 -35.93
N LEU A 3 43.27 16.17 -34.76
CA LEU A 3 43.81 16.62 -33.48
C LEU A 3 44.88 15.62 -33.04
N GLU A 4 46.14 15.92 -33.36
CA GLU A 4 47.29 15.24 -32.76
C GLU A 4 47.52 15.80 -31.35
N PHE A 5 47.19 15.01 -30.33
CA PHE A 5 47.61 15.27 -28.96
C PHE A 5 48.95 14.56 -28.72
N TYR A 6 50.06 15.25 -29.02
CA TYR A 6 51.35 14.91 -28.45
C TYR A 6 51.61 15.85 -27.28
N ASP A 7 51.36 15.37 -26.06
CA ASP A 7 52.23 15.75 -24.96
C ASP A 7 52.36 14.62 -23.93
N THR A 8 53.60 14.18 -23.74
CA THR A 8 54.01 13.09 -22.87
C THR A 8 54.16 13.61 -21.44
N ALA A 9 53.06 13.69 -20.69
CA ALA A 9 53.11 13.78 -19.24
C ALA A 9 51.84 13.19 -18.60
N VAL A 10 52.01 12.03 -17.97
CA VAL A 10 51.13 11.41 -16.96
C VAL A 10 49.66 11.23 -17.39
N ILE A 11 49.44 10.25 -18.27
CA ILE A 11 48.12 9.71 -18.56
C ILE A 11 47.92 8.46 -17.70
N SER A 12 47.03 8.54 -16.71
CA SER A 12 46.69 7.44 -15.80
C SER A 12 46.04 6.27 -16.55
N SER A 13 46.19 5.04 -16.04
CA SER A 13 45.63 3.80 -16.62
C SER A 13 44.10 3.80 -16.80
N ILE A 14 43.39 4.76 -16.19
CA ILE A 14 41.92 4.93 -16.27
C ILE A 14 41.48 5.66 -17.56
N SER A 15 42.40 6.38 -18.23
CA SER A 15 42.07 7.20 -19.41
C SER A 15 42.10 6.43 -20.74
N GLN A 16 42.74 5.26 -20.80
CA GLN A 16 42.84 4.44 -22.01
C GLN A 16 41.48 3.92 -22.51
N PRO A 17 40.59 3.39 -21.64
CA PRO A 17 39.25 2.99 -22.05
C PRO A 17 38.40 4.17 -22.53
N LEU A 18 38.52 5.32 -21.85
CA LEU A 18 37.79 6.53 -22.21
C LEU A 18 38.22 7.06 -23.58
N HIS A 19 39.53 7.09 -23.84
CA HIS A 19 40.09 7.46 -25.13
C HIS A 19 39.62 6.51 -26.24
N LEU A 20 39.60 5.20 -25.98
CA LEU A 20 39.10 4.19 -26.93
C LEU A 20 37.62 4.43 -27.26
N HIS A 21 36.77 4.65 -26.25
CA HIS A 21 35.34 4.89 -26.46
C HIS A 21 35.04 6.22 -27.15
N LEU A 22 35.75 7.29 -26.81
CA LEU A 22 35.65 8.57 -27.51
C LEU A 22 36.09 8.46 -28.97
N THR A 23 37.17 7.72 -29.25
CA THR A 23 37.64 7.50 -30.62
C THR A 23 36.65 6.66 -31.44
N GLN A 24 36.06 5.63 -30.84
CA GLN A 24 35.02 4.81 -31.47
C GLN A 24 33.74 5.61 -31.74
N TYR A 25 33.31 6.44 -30.79
CA TYR A 25 32.16 7.31 -30.94
C TYR A 25 32.36 8.37 -32.03
N LEU A 26 33.54 9.00 -32.08
CA LEU A 26 33.87 9.97 -33.12
C LEU A 26 33.99 9.33 -34.51
N ARG A 27 34.51 8.10 -34.62
CA ARG A 27 34.45 7.32 -35.86
C ARG A 27 33.02 6.99 -36.27
N TYR A 28 32.20 6.55 -35.34
CA TYR A 28 30.79 6.27 -35.59
C TYR A 28 30.06 7.52 -36.13
N LEU A 29 30.24 8.68 -35.51
CA LEU A 29 29.67 9.94 -36.00
C LEU A 29 30.20 10.32 -37.40
N GLN A 30 31.46 10.00 -37.70
CA GLN A 30 32.07 10.25 -39.00
C GLN A 30 31.55 9.30 -40.08
N ASP A 31 31.33 8.03 -39.74
CA ASP A 31 30.83 6.99 -40.64
C ASP A 31 29.33 7.16 -40.94
N GLU A 32 28.55 7.66 -39.97
CA GLU A 32 27.12 8.00 -40.12
C GLU A 32 26.88 9.36 -40.81
N GLY A 33 27.95 10.05 -41.26
CA GLY A 33 27.82 11.32 -41.97
C GLY A 33 27.41 12.51 -41.08
N HIS A 34 27.49 12.38 -39.76
CA HIS A 34 27.23 13.44 -38.78
C HIS A 34 28.44 14.39 -38.59
N ASN A 35 29.19 14.65 -39.67
CA ASN A 35 30.46 15.40 -39.68
C ASN A 35 30.23 16.93 -39.72
N LEU A 36 28.97 17.35 -39.86
CA LEU A 36 28.57 18.74 -39.99
C LEU A 36 28.10 19.25 -38.62
N LEU A 37 29.06 19.62 -37.77
CA LEU A 37 28.80 20.66 -36.77
C LEU A 37 28.35 21.90 -37.57
N TYR A 38 27.09 22.26 -37.40
CA TYR A 38 26.49 23.47 -37.95
C TYR A 38 27.48 24.62 -37.95
N THR A 39 27.74 25.16 -39.12
CA THR A 39 28.46 26.42 -39.32
C THR A 39 27.79 27.51 -38.50
N LEU A 40 28.36 27.80 -37.32
CA LEU A 40 28.03 29.00 -36.56
C LEU A 40 28.61 30.22 -37.30
N PRO A 41 27.79 31.16 -37.76
CA PRO A 41 28.30 32.36 -38.40
C PRO A 41 28.87 33.31 -37.33
N HIS A 42 30.14 33.67 -37.50
CA HIS A 42 30.81 34.82 -36.91
C HIS A 42 31.09 34.81 -35.39
N PHE A 43 32.01 33.96 -34.95
CA PHE A 43 32.86 34.32 -33.80
C PHE A 43 33.95 35.30 -34.25
N LYS A 44 33.73 36.60 -34.01
CA LYS A 44 34.81 37.59 -34.04
C LYS A 44 35.80 37.26 -32.93
N ARG A 45 37.04 36.98 -33.34
CA ARG A 45 38.24 36.93 -32.50
C ARG A 45 38.38 38.22 -31.68
N THR A 46 38.04 38.15 -30.41
CA THR A 46 38.74 38.84 -29.33
C THR A 46 38.63 37.96 -28.10
N PHE A 47 39.67 37.19 -27.84
CA PHE A 47 39.91 36.60 -26.52
C PHE A 47 40.55 37.68 -25.63
N PRO A 48 39.93 38.06 -24.50
CA PRO A 48 40.68 38.50 -23.34
C PRO A 48 40.62 37.35 -22.33
N PHE A 49 41.60 36.44 -22.38
CA PHE A 49 41.99 35.72 -21.15
C PHE A 49 42.83 36.69 -20.32
N SER A 50 42.15 37.64 -19.70
CA SER A 50 42.58 38.18 -18.42
C SER A 50 41.77 37.41 -17.38
N PRO A 51 42.37 36.85 -16.32
CA PRO A 51 41.61 36.26 -15.24
C PRO A 51 40.68 37.35 -14.69
N SER A 52 39.39 37.22 -14.96
CA SER A 52 38.37 38.09 -14.40
C SER A 52 38.44 37.90 -12.89
N THR A 53 39.11 38.83 -12.20
CA THR A 53 38.72 39.16 -10.83
C THR A 53 37.19 39.28 -10.84
N PRO A 54 36.46 38.54 -10.00
CA PRO A 54 35.00 38.57 -10.02
C PRO A 54 34.59 40.04 -9.94
N SER A 55 33.88 40.51 -10.96
CA SER A 55 33.36 41.86 -10.98
C SER A 55 32.59 42.03 -9.68
N ILE A 56 33.04 42.96 -8.85
CA ILE A 56 32.33 43.39 -7.66
C ILE A 56 31.05 44.03 -8.19
N TYR A 57 30.01 43.21 -8.36
CA TYR A 57 28.66 43.69 -8.54
C TYR A 57 28.38 44.49 -7.28
N SER A 58 28.24 45.80 -7.43
CA SER A 58 27.67 46.64 -6.39
C SER A 58 26.35 46.00 -5.97
N LEU A 59 26.27 45.51 -4.73
CA LEU A 59 25.06 44.91 -4.19
C LEU A 59 23.92 45.92 -4.39
N GLY A 60 23.02 45.61 -5.34
CA GLY A 60 21.68 46.18 -5.27
C GLY A 60 21.03 45.70 -3.97
N PRO A 61 19.99 46.41 -3.49
CA PRO A 61 19.23 45.95 -2.32
C PRO A 61 18.83 44.49 -2.52
N VAL A 62 19.09 43.66 -1.51
CA VAL A 62 18.81 42.21 -1.58
C VAL A 62 17.35 42.04 -1.96
N PRO A 63 17.02 41.17 -2.94
CA PRO A 63 15.64 40.81 -3.24
C PRO A 63 14.93 40.38 -1.95
N ASP A 64 13.62 40.59 -1.86
CA ASP A 64 12.82 40.19 -0.70
C ASP A 64 12.86 38.65 -0.56
N ILE A 65 13.84 38.14 0.21
CA ILE A 65 14.02 36.72 0.49
C ILE A 65 13.12 36.39 1.67
N ASP A 66 12.20 35.46 1.46
CA ASP A 66 11.39 34.90 2.53
C ASP A 66 12.23 34.00 3.45
N VAL A 67 12.89 34.63 4.42
CA VAL A 67 13.69 33.97 5.45
C VAL A 67 12.86 32.97 6.25
N ALA A 68 11.57 33.25 6.46
CA ALA A 68 10.69 32.36 7.21
C ALA A 68 10.51 31.02 6.50
N SER A 69 10.41 31.01 5.17
CA SER A 69 10.38 29.77 4.39
C SER A 69 11.66 28.96 4.54
N ILE A 70 12.83 29.61 4.57
CA ILE A 70 14.13 28.93 4.76
C ILE A 70 14.24 28.35 6.16
N ASP A 71 13.91 29.15 7.19
CA ASP A 71 13.98 28.72 8.59
C ASP A 71 13.06 27.52 8.84
N ALA A 72 11.82 27.57 8.33
CA ALA A 72 10.87 26.46 8.42
C ALA A 72 11.43 25.17 7.79
N ARG A 73 12.10 25.26 6.63
CA ARG A 73 12.71 24.09 5.96
C ARG A 73 13.85 23.50 6.76
N LEU A 74 14.80 24.33 7.18
CA LEU A 74 15.96 23.87 7.96
C LEU A 74 15.53 23.26 9.27
N ARG A 75 14.52 23.84 9.91
CA ARG A 75 13.90 23.32 11.12
C ARG A 75 13.19 21.99 10.90
N ILE A 76 12.44 21.82 9.80
CA ILE A 76 11.88 20.51 9.44
C ILE A 76 13.00 19.50 9.25
N ALA A 77 14.05 19.82 8.49
CA ALA A 77 15.17 18.92 8.25
C ALA A 77 15.88 18.53 9.56
N TRP A 78 16.07 19.50 10.45
CA TRP A 78 16.64 19.28 11.77
C TRP A 78 15.72 18.41 12.66
N ILE A 79 14.41 18.66 12.71
CA ILE A 79 13.46 17.80 13.45
C ILE A 79 13.47 16.38 12.88
N LYS A 80 13.51 16.24 11.55
CA LYS A 80 13.61 14.94 10.90
C LYS A 80 14.88 14.19 11.34
N ALA A 81 16.03 14.86 11.32
CA ALA A 81 17.28 14.29 11.83
C ALA A 81 17.17 13.90 13.31
N CYS A 82 16.46 14.70 14.12
CA CYS A 82 16.30 14.46 15.55
C CYS A 82 15.45 13.22 15.79
N LEU A 83 14.34 13.06 15.06
CA LEU A 83 13.50 11.87 15.14
C LEU A 83 14.24 10.62 14.67
N VAL A 84 15.10 10.74 13.65
CA VAL A 84 15.98 9.63 13.23
C VAL A 84 16.95 9.27 14.35
N ALA A 85 17.60 10.25 14.97
CA ALA A 85 18.52 10.08 16.10
C ALA A 85 17.84 9.43 17.34
N LEU A 86 16.61 9.84 17.65
CA LEU A 86 15.86 9.26 18.77
C LEU A 86 15.45 7.80 18.51
N ASN A 87 15.11 7.46 17.27
CA ASN A 87 14.71 6.11 16.88
C ASN A 87 15.89 5.10 16.87
N LEU A 88 17.14 5.55 16.99
CA LEU A 88 18.32 4.67 17.00
C LEU A 88 18.40 3.75 18.20
N SER A 89 17.60 4.03 19.22
CA SER A 89 17.45 3.17 20.38
C SER A 89 16.85 1.80 20.03
N CYS A 90 16.29 1.63 18.82
CA CYS A 90 15.80 0.35 18.31
C CYS A 90 16.89 -0.39 17.50
N GLU A 91 17.21 -1.63 17.92
CA GLU A 91 18.45 -2.37 17.62
C GLU A 91 18.81 -2.67 16.15
N HIS A 92 18.03 -2.26 15.14
CA HIS A 92 18.07 -2.93 13.83
C HIS A 92 18.70 -2.13 12.68
N VAL A 93 18.83 -0.79 12.76
CA VAL A 93 19.43 0.01 11.67
C VAL A 93 20.31 1.13 12.24
N ARG A 94 21.62 1.06 11.98
CA ARG A 94 22.50 2.22 12.21
C ARG A 94 22.15 3.30 11.18
N PRO A 95 21.87 4.53 11.61
CA PRO A 95 21.60 5.59 10.67
C PRO A 95 22.89 5.94 9.93
N THR A 96 22.74 6.51 8.75
CA THR A 96 23.86 7.20 8.12
C THR A 96 24.19 8.46 8.90
N THR A 97 25.47 8.78 9.06
CA THR A 97 25.92 10.03 9.68
C THR A 97 25.23 11.26 9.05
N GLU A 98 25.02 11.24 7.73
CA GLU A 98 24.30 12.29 6.99
C GLU A 98 22.87 12.52 7.49
N SER A 99 22.15 11.46 7.91
CA SER A 99 20.76 11.57 8.35
C SER A 99 20.59 12.15 9.75
N ILE A 100 21.63 12.14 10.58
CA ILE A 100 21.59 12.63 11.96
C ILE A 100 22.44 13.88 12.21
N CYS A 101 23.41 14.18 11.32
CA CYS A 101 24.41 15.23 11.57
C CYS A 101 23.85 16.63 11.80
N LEU A 102 22.62 16.92 11.34
CA LEU A 102 21.98 18.21 11.64
C LEU A 102 21.71 18.39 13.15
N THR A 103 21.50 17.30 13.89
CA THR A 103 21.16 17.31 15.31
C THR A 103 22.26 16.79 16.18
N GLU A 104 22.90 15.70 15.76
CA GLU A 104 23.98 15.08 16.51
C GLU A 104 25.01 14.46 15.58
N TYR A 105 26.26 14.56 15.97
CA TYR A 105 27.37 13.89 15.29
C TYR A 105 28.28 13.27 16.33
N SER A 106 28.53 11.97 16.18
CA SER A 106 29.48 11.25 17.00
C SER A 106 30.62 10.72 16.13
N SER A 107 31.84 10.95 16.56
CA SER A 107 33.04 10.34 15.98
C SER A 107 33.80 9.61 17.08
N GLU A 108 34.11 8.35 16.84
CA GLU A 108 34.90 7.52 17.75
C GLU A 108 36.24 7.20 17.07
N ASP A 109 37.34 7.55 17.73
CA ASP A 109 38.70 7.31 17.27
C ASP A 109 39.54 6.74 18.42
N CYS A 110 39.86 5.46 18.31
CA CYS A 110 40.69 4.64 19.21
C CYS A 110 40.39 4.82 20.71
N ASP A 111 40.96 5.85 21.33
CA ASP A 111 40.89 6.17 22.77
C ASP A 111 39.99 7.38 23.06
N THR A 112 39.28 7.92 22.06
CA THR A 112 38.47 9.12 22.19
C THR A 112 37.13 9.02 21.49
N ARG A 113 36.10 9.64 22.06
CA ARG A 113 34.79 9.82 21.42
C ARG A 113 34.39 11.29 21.54
N PHE A 114 34.02 11.89 20.42
CA PHE A 114 33.45 13.22 20.34
C PHE A 114 31.97 13.10 20.03
N GLU A 115 31.14 13.74 20.83
CA GLU A 115 29.71 13.88 20.56
C GLU A 115 29.37 15.35 20.51
N VAL A 116 28.75 15.80 19.42
CA VAL A 116 28.30 17.18 19.27
C VAL A 116 26.82 17.16 18.95
N LYS A 117 26.03 17.83 19.78
CA LYS A 117 24.64 18.15 19.55
C LYS A 117 24.52 19.60 19.09
N VAL A 118 23.74 19.77 18.04
CA VAL A 118 23.50 21.06 17.39
C VAL A 118 22.04 21.40 17.57
N GLY A 119 21.76 22.62 18.00
CA GLY A 119 20.42 23.19 18.08
C GLY A 119 19.85 23.49 16.69
N ILE A 120 18.59 23.94 16.66
CA ILE A 120 17.92 24.31 15.41
C ILE A 120 18.73 25.41 14.70
N PRO A 121 19.23 25.18 13.47
CA PRO A 121 19.89 26.22 12.70
C PRO A 121 18.90 27.34 12.39
N LYS A 122 19.31 28.59 12.62
CA LYS A 122 18.46 29.77 12.38
C LYS A 122 19.00 30.64 11.27
N VAL A 123 18.15 31.05 10.33
CA VAL A 123 18.53 32.00 9.29
C VAL A 123 18.01 33.38 9.63
N TYR A 124 18.86 34.41 9.51
CA TYR A 124 18.46 35.79 9.76
C TYR A 124 19.17 36.76 8.83
N LEU A 125 18.59 37.97 8.70
CA LEU A 125 19.16 39.06 7.92
C LEU A 125 19.90 40.03 8.84
N CYS A 126 21.08 40.47 8.42
CA CYS A 126 21.79 41.57 9.03
C CYS A 126 22.26 42.52 7.92
N GLY A 127 21.51 43.61 7.73
CA GLY A 127 21.66 44.48 6.57
C GLY A 127 21.33 43.74 5.26
N ASP A 128 22.22 43.85 4.28
CA ASP A 128 22.10 43.21 2.96
C ASP A 128 22.73 41.81 2.91
N GLN A 129 22.89 41.14 4.05
CA GLN A 129 23.55 39.84 4.14
C GLN A 129 22.70 38.85 4.92
N VAL A 130 22.67 37.61 4.43
CA VAL A 130 21.99 36.48 5.05
C VAL A 130 23.00 35.69 5.87
N TYR A 131 22.63 35.35 7.11
CA TYR A 131 23.47 34.58 8.02
C TYR A 131 22.75 33.31 8.48
N LEU A 132 23.51 32.23 8.61
CA LEU A 132 23.12 30.98 9.25
C LEU A 132 23.75 30.94 10.64
N ARG A 133 22.92 31.01 11.68
CA ARG A 133 23.34 30.75 13.05
C ARG A 133 23.31 29.27 13.32
N ILE A 134 24.45 28.72 13.69
CA ILE A 134 24.58 27.34 14.20
C ILE A 134 24.87 27.44 15.69
N THR A 135 24.11 26.69 16.49
CA THR A 135 24.28 26.63 17.94
C THR A 135 24.71 25.23 18.33
N VAL A 136 25.90 25.07 18.90
CA VAL A 136 26.32 23.84 19.57
C VAL A 136 25.72 23.84 20.98
N THR A 137 24.74 22.97 21.21
CA THR A 137 24.05 22.87 22.50
C THR A 137 24.84 22.02 23.49
N GLU A 138 25.46 20.94 23.02
CA GLU A 138 26.29 20.05 23.84
C GLU A 138 27.43 19.47 23.01
N GLY A 139 28.68 19.79 23.33
CA GLY A 139 29.88 19.15 22.80
C GLY A 139 30.57 18.37 23.92
N ASN A 140 30.46 17.04 23.91
CA ASN A 140 31.09 16.17 24.91
C ASN A 140 32.33 15.50 24.32
N PHE A 141 33.41 15.54 25.09
CA PHE A 141 34.63 14.80 24.79
C PHE A 141 34.84 13.70 25.84
N TYR A 142 34.95 12.46 25.36
CA TYR A 142 35.20 11.28 26.17
C TYR A 142 36.57 10.73 25.86
N VAL A 143 37.28 10.28 26.90
CA VAL A 143 38.51 9.49 26.77
C VAL A 143 38.16 8.06 27.16
N THR A 144 38.18 7.13 26.21
CA THR A 144 37.73 5.74 26.35
C THR A 144 38.69 4.83 27.12
N ARG A 145 39.58 5.39 27.96
CA ARG A 145 40.47 4.59 28.83
C ARG A 145 39.74 4.10 30.08
N GLY A 146 38.82 3.14 29.94
CA GLY A 146 38.10 2.54 31.08
C GLY A 146 36.83 1.78 30.71
N ILE A 147 36.14 1.23 31.73
CA ILE A 147 34.87 0.47 31.58
C ILE A 147 33.67 1.41 31.37
N ALA A 148 33.81 2.71 31.68
CA ALA A 148 32.80 3.74 31.43
C ALA A 148 33.48 5.01 30.87
N PRO A 149 32.92 5.65 29.82
CA PRO A 149 33.47 6.87 29.27
C PRO A 149 33.19 8.05 30.21
N ASP A 150 34.23 8.64 30.79
CA ASP A 150 34.12 9.86 31.58
C ASP A 150 34.08 11.09 30.65
N VAL A 151 33.10 11.99 30.88
CA VAL A 151 33.04 13.29 30.20
C VAL A 151 34.19 14.15 30.72
N VAL A 152 35.19 14.38 29.89
CA VAL A 152 36.37 15.17 30.26
C VAL A 152 36.06 16.66 30.21
N GLN A 153 35.27 17.08 29.21
CA GLN A 153 34.95 18.49 28.99
C GLN A 153 33.65 18.62 28.20
N ARG A 154 32.88 19.66 28.53
CA ARG A 154 31.65 20.06 27.85
C ARG A 154 31.89 21.41 27.17
N VAL A 155 31.44 21.53 25.92
CA VAL A 155 31.49 22.75 25.12
C VAL A 155 30.08 23.13 24.68
N ASP A 156 29.74 24.39 24.81
CA ASP A 156 28.54 25.02 24.26
C ASP A 156 28.91 26.34 23.58
N GLY A 157 28.14 26.75 22.58
CA GLY A 157 28.43 27.99 21.86
C GLY A 157 27.57 28.17 20.63
N SER A 158 27.62 29.37 20.05
CA SER A 158 26.97 29.66 18.76
C SER A 158 27.89 30.48 17.89
N PHE A 159 27.81 30.25 16.58
CA PHE A 159 28.55 31.02 15.59
C PHE A 159 27.68 31.27 14.36
N ASP A 160 27.99 32.35 13.66
CA ASP A 160 27.22 32.83 12.52
C ASP A 160 28.06 32.66 11.25
N ILE A 161 27.47 32.01 10.24
CA ILE A 161 28.08 31.81 8.92
C ILE A 161 27.39 32.71 7.91
N LYS A 162 28.18 33.41 7.11
CA LYS A 162 27.64 34.19 6.00
C LYS A 162 27.19 33.27 4.88
N ILE A 163 25.95 33.42 4.44
CA ILE A 163 25.38 32.65 3.33
C ILE A 163 25.35 33.51 2.07
N ASN A 164 25.87 32.98 0.97
CA ASN A 164 25.72 33.56 -0.36
C ASN A 164 24.46 32.99 -1.02
N VAL A 165 23.54 33.88 -1.37
CA VAL A 165 22.29 33.53 -2.07
C VAL A 165 22.58 33.59 -3.58
N LEU A 166 22.71 32.43 -4.22
CA LEU A 166 23.06 32.33 -5.64
C LEU A 166 21.86 32.62 -6.55
N SER A 167 20.65 32.25 -6.11
CA SER A 167 19.41 32.45 -6.87
C SER A 167 18.22 32.68 -5.93
N HIS A 168 17.52 33.80 -6.13
CA HIS A 168 16.31 34.15 -5.38
C HIS A 168 15.10 33.27 -5.78
N THR A 169 15.09 32.70 -6.99
CA THR A 169 13.98 31.85 -7.44
C THR A 169 14.11 30.40 -6.95
N LYS A 170 15.34 29.91 -6.76
CA LYS A 170 15.61 28.53 -6.32
C LYS A 170 16.04 28.43 -4.85
N LEU A 171 16.30 29.57 -4.20
CA LEU A 171 16.84 29.62 -2.83
C LEU A 171 18.11 28.77 -2.67
N GLU A 172 18.97 28.78 -3.68
CA GLU A 172 20.27 28.09 -3.63
C GLU A 172 21.19 28.88 -2.70
N LEU A 173 21.38 28.34 -1.50
CA LEU A 173 22.31 28.84 -0.49
C LEU A 173 23.66 28.16 -0.69
N SER A 174 24.72 28.96 -0.71
CA SER A 174 26.09 28.46 -0.66
C SER A 174 26.84 29.14 0.47
N PHE A 175 27.57 28.36 1.26
CA PHE A 175 28.46 28.85 2.30
C PHE A 175 29.72 28.00 2.27
N ALA A 176 30.86 28.57 2.68
CA ALA A 176 32.11 27.82 2.64
C ALA A 176 32.14 26.80 3.78
N VAL A 177 32.59 25.58 3.49
CA VAL A 177 32.86 24.56 4.52
C VAL A 177 33.88 25.10 5.55
N ASP A 178 34.83 25.91 5.08
CA ASP A 178 35.82 26.59 5.91
C ASP A 178 35.19 27.52 6.95
N ASP A 179 34.03 28.13 6.66
CA ASP A 179 33.33 28.99 7.62
C ASP A 179 32.70 28.16 8.75
N ILE A 180 32.13 26.98 8.44
CA ILE A 180 31.65 26.04 9.47
C ILE A 180 32.83 25.59 10.33
N LYS A 181 33.94 25.20 9.68
CA LYS A 181 35.14 24.73 10.35
C LYS A 181 35.71 25.79 11.30
N SER A 182 35.87 27.03 10.84
CA SER A 182 36.37 28.13 11.66
C SER A 182 35.46 28.46 12.85
N GLY A 183 34.14 28.41 12.63
CA GLY A 183 33.16 28.57 13.70
C GLY A 183 33.26 27.48 14.77
N LEU A 184 33.41 26.22 14.34
CA LEU A 184 33.64 25.10 15.26
C LEU A 184 35.00 25.19 15.95
N GLU A 185 36.08 25.51 15.25
CA GLU A 185 37.40 25.75 15.85
C GLU A 185 37.32 26.80 16.96
N THR A 186 36.49 27.82 16.79
CA THR A 186 36.24 28.84 17.83
C THR A 186 35.52 28.24 19.04
N CYS A 187 34.44 27.46 18.83
CA CYS A 187 33.74 26.77 19.92
C CYS A 187 34.65 25.76 20.65
N PHE A 188 35.46 25.02 19.90
CA PHE A 188 36.29 23.93 20.38
C PHE A 188 37.72 24.35 20.71
N HIS A 189 38.06 25.65 20.62
CA HIS A 189 39.39 26.18 20.95
C HIS A 189 39.91 25.71 22.32
N PRO A 190 39.09 25.66 23.39
CA PRO A 190 39.54 25.16 24.70
C PRO A 190 40.05 23.72 24.68
N LEU A 191 39.58 22.89 23.75
CA LEU A 191 39.94 21.48 23.60
C LEU A 191 41.13 21.25 22.67
N SER A 192 41.46 22.22 21.82
CA SER A 192 42.54 22.08 20.83
C SER A 192 43.92 21.84 21.48
N HIS A 193 44.14 22.35 22.69
CA HIS A 193 45.39 22.18 23.43
C HIS A 193 45.59 20.79 24.03
N SER A 194 44.52 20.09 24.40
CA SER A 194 44.58 18.78 25.05
C SER A 194 44.43 17.61 24.08
N CYS A 195 43.73 17.81 22.96
CA CYS A 195 43.32 16.73 22.05
C CYS A 195 43.56 17.05 20.56
N GLY A 196 44.56 17.87 20.26
CA GLY A 196 44.78 18.50 18.95
C GLY A 196 44.68 17.58 17.73
N GLN A 197 45.19 16.36 17.77
CA GLN A 197 45.11 15.45 16.61
C GLN A 197 43.70 14.93 16.35
N HIS A 198 43.00 14.46 17.40
CA HIS A 198 41.67 13.88 17.24
C HIS A 198 40.61 14.93 16.96
N ILE A 199 40.72 16.12 17.58
CA ILE A 199 39.80 17.22 17.31
C ILE A 199 39.93 17.72 15.87
N ASN A 200 41.15 17.73 15.31
CA ASN A 200 41.35 18.08 13.91
C ASN A 200 40.63 17.11 12.97
N SER A 201 40.72 15.79 13.22
CA SER A 201 39.98 14.80 12.42
C SER A 201 38.45 15.01 12.48
N PHE A 202 37.92 15.33 13.67
CA PHE A 202 36.51 15.70 13.83
C PHE A 202 36.18 16.99 13.04
N LEU A 203 37.01 18.03 13.14
CA LEU A 203 36.84 19.31 12.45
C LEU A 203 37.04 19.24 10.94
N GLU A 204 37.70 18.20 10.39
CA GLU A 204 37.74 17.97 8.95
C GLU A 204 36.47 17.25 8.45
N THR A 205 35.89 16.36 9.25
CA THR A 205 34.81 15.46 8.81
C THR A 205 33.41 16.00 9.08
N PHE A 206 33.17 16.58 10.25
CA PHE A 206 31.85 17.07 10.65
C PHE A 206 31.34 18.23 9.76
N PRO A 207 32.14 19.26 9.43
CA PRO A 207 31.70 20.34 8.54
C PRO A 207 31.24 19.86 7.17
N LEU A 208 31.91 18.84 6.60
CA LEU A 208 31.55 18.27 5.31
C LEU A 208 30.21 17.55 5.38
N ALA A 209 29.99 16.73 6.42
CA ALA A 209 28.72 16.03 6.63
C ALA A 209 27.57 17.03 6.87
N TYR A 210 27.80 18.03 7.74
CA TYR A 210 26.82 19.06 8.07
C TYR A 210 26.46 19.93 6.86
N HIS A 211 27.46 20.37 6.08
CA HIS A 211 27.26 21.09 4.83
C HIS A 211 26.44 20.26 3.83
N SER A 212 26.77 18.98 3.66
CA SER A 212 26.03 18.07 2.77
C SER A 212 24.56 17.95 3.18
N ALA A 213 24.28 17.77 4.47
CA ALA A 213 22.91 17.65 4.98
C ALA A 213 22.10 18.95 4.82
N ILE A 214 22.70 20.12 5.11
CA ILE A 214 22.04 21.42 4.86
C ILE A 214 21.80 21.60 3.37
N SER A 215 22.80 21.34 2.53
CA SER A 215 22.67 21.49 1.07
C SER A 215 21.51 20.64 0.55
N LYS A 216 21.43 19.37 0.98
CA LYS A 216 20.35 18.46 0.63
C LYS A 216 18.98 18.96 1.10
N ALA A 217 18.89 19.42 2.35
CA ALA A 217 17.67 20.00 2.90
C ALA A 217 17.18 21.23 2.11
N MET A 218 18.12 22.01 1.56
CA MET A 218 17.81 23.17 0.74
C MET A 218 17.44 22.81 -0.70
N THR A 219 18.05 21.77 -1.29
CA THR A 219 17.80 21.35 -2.68
C THR A 219 16.57 20.48 -2.86
N ASP A 220 16.17 19.68 -1.85
CA ASP A 220 15.00 18.80 -1.92
C ASP A 220 13.65 19.56 -1.91
N ALA A 221 13.69 20.90 -2.01
CA ALA A 221 12.57 21.81 -1.83
C ALA A 221 11.59 21.94 -3.01
N ASP A 222 11.81 21.25 -4.14
CA ASP A 222 10.82 21.21 -5.23
C ASP A 222 9.68 20.19 -4.95
N GLU A 223 9.82 19.38 -3.90
CA GLU A 223 8.77 18.48 -3.44
C GLU A 223 7.80 19.23 -2.53
N ARG A 224 6.74 19.78 -3.14
CA ARG A 224 5.50 20.11 -2.40
C ARG A 224 5.23 18.97 -1.42
N ALA A 225 5.08 19.31 -0.13
CA ALA A 225 4.57 18.38 0.88
C ALA A 225 3.46 17.56 0.23
N PRO A 226 3.57 16.21 0.21
CA PRO A 226 2.74 15.41 -0.67
C PRO A 226 1.28 15.74 -0.37
N ARG A 227 0.63 16.45 -1.30
CA ARG A 227 -0.75 16.92 -1.15
C ARG A 227 -1.66 15.73 -1.38
N PHE A 228 -1.70 14.85 -0.39
CA PHE A 228 -2.59 13.70 -0.36
C PHE A 228 -4.07 14.09 -0.16
N ASP A 229 -4.35 15.35 0.17
CA ASP A 229 -5.71 15.84 0.43
C ASP A 229 -6.51 16.11 -0.86
N LEU A 230 -5.94 15.87 -2.05
CA LEU A 230 -6.61 16.01 -3.35
C LEU A 230 -6.83 14.69 -4.10
N GLU A 231 -6.69 13.53 -3.45
CA GLU A 231 -7.30 12.30 -3.95
C GLU A 231 -8.80 12.32 -3.60
N ALA A 232 -9.54 13.18 -4.31
CA ALA A 232 -10.98 13.06 -4.41
C ALA A 232 -11.27 11.61 -4.84
N CYS A 233 -12.02 10.89 -4.02
CA CYS A 233 -12.60 9.58 -4.33
C CYS A 233 -12.95 9.54 -5.82
N GLY A 234 -12.35 8.57 -6.53
CA GLY A 234 -12.31 8.53 -7.99
C GLY A 234 -13.63 8.95 -8.63
N THR A 235 -13.55 9.94 -9.51
CA THR A 235 -14.61 10.18 -10.48
C THR A 235 -14.79 8.88 -11.26
N ILE A 236 -15.98 8.27 -11.17
CA ILE A 236 -16.32 7.04 -11.89
C ILE A 236 -15.96 7.23 -13.36
N VAL A 237 -14.89 6.59 -13.82
CA VAL A 237 -14.49 6.61 -15.23
C VAL A 237 -15.53 5.80 -16.00
N LYS A 238 -16.51 6.50 -16.58
CA LYS A 238 -17.45 5.94 -17.55
C LYS A 238 -16.72 5.68 -18.87
N GLY A 239 -16.02 4.56 -18.93
CA GLY A 239 -15.40 4.03 -20.14
C GLY A 239 -15.27 2.54 -20.00
N ALA A 240 -16.39 1.81 -20.12
CA ALA A 240 -16.36 0.35 -20.15
C ALA A 240 -15.67 -0.10 -21.45
N PRO A 241 -14.52 -0.79 -21.38
CA PRO A 241 -13.93 -1.42 -22.56
C PRO A 241 -14.92 -2.48 -23.07
N SER A 242 -15.08 -2.58 -24.39
CA SER A 242 -15.89 -3.62 -25.03
C SER A 242 -15.43 -5.02 -24.58
N PRO A 243 -16.35 -5.97 -24.32
CA PRO A 243 -15.99 -7.33 -23.93
C PRO A 243 -15.50 -8.12 -25.14
N GLY A 244 -14.26 -7.85 -25.58
CA GLY A 244 -13.50 -8.86 -26.31
C GLY A 244 -13.26 -10.04 -25.38
N LEU A 245 -13.27 -11.27 -25.89
CA LEU A 245 -12.92 -12.48 -25.14
C LEU A 245 -11.64 -12.21 -24.32
N ALA A 246 -11.78 -11.93 -23.03
CA ALA A 246 -10.65 -11.75 -22.15
C ALA A 246 -9.90 -13.09 -22.17
N THR A 247 -8.64 -13.06 -22.59
CA THR A 247 -7.73 -14.19 -22.50
C THR A 247 -7.82 -14.72 -21.08
N THR A 248 -8.35 -15.94 -20.91
CA THR A 248 -8.46 -16.57 -19.60
C THR A 248 -7.08 -16.58 -18.97
N HIS A 249 -6.90 -15.83 -17.88
CA HIS A 249 -5.62 -15.75 -17.21
C HIS A 249 -5.22 -17.16 -16.73
N ASP A 250 -4.06 -17.63 -17.16
CA ASP A 250 -3.51 -18.90 -16.71
C ASP A 250 -3.08 -18.77 -15.25
N LEU A 251 -3.77 -19.44 -14.33
CA LEU A 251 -3.44 -19.45 -12.91
C LEU A 251 -2.13 -20.18 -12.58
N HIS A 252 -1.33 -20.54 -13.59
CA HIS A 252 0.00 -21.11 -13.45
C HIS A 252 0.04 -22.29 -12.45
N SER A 253 -0.99 -23.13 -12.47
CA SER A 253 -1.19 -24.28 -11.57
C SER A 253 -1.59 -23.98 -10.12
N PHE A 254 -1.78 -22.72 -9.71
CA PHE A 254 -2.41 -22.40 -8.43
C PHE A 254 -3.92 -22.70 -8.47
N ASP A 255 -4.49 -23.13 -7.33
CA ASP A 255 -5.93 -23.40 -7.24
C ASP A 255 -6.75 -22.15 -6.94
N PHE A 256 -6.14 -21.20 -6.25
CA PHE A 256 -6.76 -19.98 -5.75
C PHE A 256 -5.79 -18.82 -5.88
N VAL A 257 -6.26 -17.69 -6.42
CA VAL A 257 -5.52 -16.43 -6.44
C VAL A 257 -6.49 -15.30 -6.12
N GLN A 258 -6.19 -14.51 -5.11
CA GLN A 258 -6.94 -13.31 -4.74
C GLN A 258 -6.02 -12.10 -4.77
N ILE A 259 -6.48 -11.02 -5.39
CA ILE A 259 -5.75 -9.76 -5.53
C ILE A 259 -6.51 -8.67 -4.79
N PHE A 260 -5.80 -7.97 -3.91
CA PHE A 260 -6.26 -6.82 -3.14
C PHE A 260 -5.49 -5.58 -3.54
N ASP A 261 -6.21 -4.57 -3.99
CA ASP A 261 -5.63 -3.26 -4.32
C ASP A 261 -5.68 -2.30 -3.12
N HIS A 262 -5.01 -1.16 -3.30
CA HIS A 262 -4.99 -0.05 -2.35
C HIS A 262 -6.38 0.50 -2.03
N ASP A 263 -7.26 0.61 -3.02
CA ASP A 263 -8.60 1.21 -2.83
C ASP A 263 -9.45 0.35 -1.91
N SER A 264 -9.37 -0.97 -2.08
CA SER A 264 -10.05 -1.96 -1.27
C SER A 264 -9.52 -1.98 0.16
N LEU A 265 -8.19 -1.90 0.32
CA LEU A 265 -7.55 -1.75 1.62
C LEU A 265 -8.00 -0.47 2.33
N SER A 266 -8.01 0.65 1.61
CA SER A 266 -8.44 1.95 2.11
C SER A 266 -9.93 1.96 2.47
N GLN A 267 -10.77 1.24 1.73
CA GLN A 267 -12.18 1.07 2.05
C GLN A 267 -12.36 0.22 3.32
N GLN A 268 -11.61 -0.87 3.45
CA GLN A 268 -11.63 -1.74 4.62
C GLN A 268 -11.28 -0.97 5.90
N PHE A 269 -10.19 -0.20 5.91
CA PHE A 269 -9.81 0.60 7.09
C PHE A 269 -10.83 1.68 7.45
N ARG A 270 -11.49 2.28 6.44
CA ARG A 270 -12.60 3.21 6.68
C ARG A 270 -13.79 2.51 7.33
N SER A 271 -14.21 1.35 6.81
CA SER A 271 -15.31 0.58 7.39
C SER A 271 -15.01 0.11 8.81
N LEU A 272 -13.77 -0.33 9.09
CA LEU A 272 -13.34 -0.69 10.45
C LEU A 272 -13.39 0.52 11.41
N HIS A 273 -12.94 1.68 10.95
CA HIS A 273 -12.97 2.92 11.73
C HIS A 273 -14.42 3.36 12.05
N GLU A 274 -15.31 3.31 11.06
CA GLU A 274 -16.73 3.65 11.21
C GLU A 274 -17.46 2.68 12.16
N ALA A 275 -17.12 1.38 12.11
CA ALA A 275 -17.74 0.36 12.95
C ALA A 275 -17.34 0.45 14.43
N ASP A 276 -16.15 0.96 14.74
CA ASP A 276 -15.61 0.96 16.11
C ASP A 276 -16.17 2.08 17.02
N GLY A 277 -17.06 2.93 16.50
CA GLY A 277 -18.05 3.71 17.26
C GLY A 277 -17.55 4.78 18.24
N ARG A 278 -16.25 4.80 18.61
CA ARG A 278 -15.46 5.86 19.31
C ARG A 278 -14.15 5.36 19.94
N SER A 279 -13.94 4.05 20.11
CA SER A 279 -13.01 3.57 21.15
C SER A 279 -11.54 3.35 20.73
N THR A 280 -11.21 3.10 19.45
CA THR A 280 -9.81 3.12 18.95
C THR A 280 -9.37 4.50 18.52
N SER A 281 -10.31 5.36 18.16
CA SER A 281 -9.97 6.69 17.66
C SER A 281 -9.38 7.57 18.75
N GLN A 282 -9.73 7.36 20.03
CA GLN A 282 -9.24 8.20 21.11
C GLN A 282 -8.10 7.53 21.89
N TRP A 283 -6.96 8.19 21.93
CA TRP A 283 -5.85 7.85 22.80
C TRP A 283 -5.63 8.96 23.80
N THR A 284 -5.58 8.61 25.09
CA THR A 284 -5.28 9.57 26.16
C THR A 284 -4.25 8.96 27.09
N ARG A 285 -3.19 9.70 27.37
CA ARG A 285 -2.11 9.27 28.28
C ARG A 285 -1.80 10.37 29.28
N CYS A 286 -1.66 9.99 30.54
CA CYS A 286 -1.08 10.83 31.58
C CYS A 286 0.34 10.33 31.87
N SER A 287 1.34 11.17 31.66
CA SER A 287 2.71 10.93 32.12
C SER A 287 2.77 10.93 33.65
N ALA A 288 3.81 10.33 34.22
CA ALA A 288 4.09 10.35 35.66
C ALA A 288 4.17 11.78 36.21
N ASP A 289 4.59 12.74 35.37
CA ASP A 289 4.69 14.17 35.71
C ASP A 289 3.33 14.89 35.70
N GLY A 290 2.21 14.17 35.51
CA GLY A 290 0.86 14.75 35.39
C GLY A 290 0.55 15.37 34.03
N LYS A 291 1.50 15.36 33.09
CA LYS A 291 1.30 15.84 31.71
C LYS A 291 0.33 14.92 30.98
N THR A 292 -0.68 15.50 30.37
CA THR A 292 -1.70 14.77 29.59
C THR A 292 -1.46 14.96 28.11
N PHE A 293 -1.64 13.88 27.36
CA PHE A 293 -1.67 13.86 25.91
C PHE A 293 -2.97 13.25 25.44
N ASN A 294 -3.55 13.81 24.39
CA ASN A 294 -4.75 13.32 23.77
C ASN A 294 -4.57 13.30 22.25
N ALA A 295 -4.95 12.21 21.61
CA ALA A 295 -4.94 12.06 20.17
C ALA A 295 -6.27 11.47 19.70
N ASN A 296 -6.87 12.07 18.68
CA ASN A 296 -8.07 11.55 18.05
C ASN A 296 -7.77 11.10 16.61
N PHE A 297 -7.58 9.81 16.36
CA PHE A 297 -7.19 9.25 15.08
C PHE A 297 -8.35 9.16 14.08
N GLY A 298 -8.07 9.59 12.85
CA GLY A 298 -8.86 9.23 11.68
C GLY A 298 -8.65 7.77 11.24
N PRO A 299 -9.30 7.36 10.15
CA PRO A 299 -9.06 6.04 9.56
C PRO A 299 -7.60 5.91 9.12
N ILE A 300 -7.07 4.69 9.26
CA ILE A 300 -5.72 4.35 8.78
C ILE A 300 -5.70 4.48 7.26
N ARG A 301 -4.62 5.08 6.75
CA ARG A 301 -4.30 5.05 5.31
C ARG A 301 -3.11 4.14 5.12
N ALA A 302 -3.10 3.36 4.05
CA ALA A 302 -2.06 2.37 3.84
C ALA A 302 -1.77 2.21 2.36
N ARG A 303 -0.50 2.15 1.96
CA ARG A 303 -0.04 1.83 0.59
C ARG A 303 0.94 0.67 0.61
N PHE A 304 0.71 -0.33 -0.23
CA PHE A 304 1.62 -1.45 -0.41
C PHE A 304 2.95 -0.98 -1.04
N LEU A 305 4.05 -1.59 -0.62
CA LEU A 305 5.39 -1.47 -1.22
C LEU A 305 5.72 -2.76 -2.00
N SER A 306 6.87 -2.81 -2.68
CA SER A 306 7.30 -4.00 -3.44
C SER A 306 7.96 -5.10 -2.61
N ASP A 307 8.28 -4.84 -1.34
CA ASP A 307 9.14 -5.68 -0.50
C ASP A 307 8.40 -6.33 0.67
N ASP A 308 7.13 -6.69 0.46
CA ASP A 308 6.23 -7.28 1.47
C ASP A 308 5.99 -6.38 2.68
N LYS A 309 5.94 -5.08 2.40
CA LYS A 309 5.70 -4.03 3.38
C LYS A 309 4.58 -3.09 2.93
N VAL A 310 4.11 -2.30 3.88
CA VAL A 310 3.08 -1.30 3.71
C VAL A 310 3.55 -0.01 4.37
N VAL A 311 3.41 1.13 3.70
CA VAL A 311 3.48 2.41 4.40
C VAL A 311 2.10 2.71 4.97
N VAL A 312 2.03 2.83 6.28
CA VAL A 312 0.83 3.13 7.06
C VAL A 312 0.92 4.57 7.54
N TRP A 313 -0.04 5.41 7.13
CA TRP A 313 -0.18 6.77 7.65
C TRP A 313 -1.29 6.84 8.68
N ILE A 314 -0.96 7.53 9.77
CA ILE A 314 -1.87 7.83 10.85
C ILE A 314 -1.96 9.33 10.96
N ARG A 315 -3.18 9.84 10.85
CA ARG A 315 -3.48 11.27 10.95
C ARG A 315 -4.42 11.49 12.14
N PRO A 316 -3.89 11.86 13.32
CA PRO A 316 -4.74 12.43 14.35
C PRO A 316 -5.45 13.67 13.79
N LYS A 317 -6.76 13.73 13.95
CA LYS A 317 -7.59 14.93 13.73
C LYS A 317 -7.19 16.05 14.66
N GLU A 318 -6.82 15.67 15.88
CA GLU A 318 -6.34 16.55 16.93
C GLU A 318 -5.30 15.77 17.73
N PHE A 319 -4.11 16.33 17.88
CA PHE A 319 -3.09 15.88 18.81
C PHE A 319 -2.79 17.03 19.78
N SER A 320 -3.22 16.89 21.03
CA SER A 320 -3.07 17.93 22.04
C SER A 320 -2.30 17.43 23.25
N GLY A 321 -1.57 18.34 23.90
CA GLY A 321 -0.75 18.01 25.06
C GLY A 321 -0.55 19.18 26.01
N SER A 322 -0.35 18.88 27.29
CA SER A 322 -0.06 19.84 28.37
C SER A 322 1.39 19.79 28.85
N VAL A 323 2.29 19.30 28.00
CA VAL A 323 3.73 19.13 28.34
C VAL A 323 4.44 20.44 28.65
N LEU A 324 3.95 21.55 28.09
CA LEU A 324 4.60 22.85 28.14
C LEU A 324 3.95 23.74 29.18
N ALA A 325 4.55 24.92 29.38
CA ALA A 325 3.91 26.03 30.07
C ALA A 325 2.55 26.44 29.44
N SER A 326 2.26 25.99 28.21
CA SER A 326 0.99 26.19 27.52
C SER A 326 0.49 24.90 26.86
N SER A 327 -0.83 24.70 26.81
CA SER A 327 -1.43 23.63 26.03
C SER A 327 -1.24 23.89 24.53
N TYR A 328 -0.92 22.86 23.77
CA TYR A 328 -0.84 22.94 22.29
C TYR A 328 -1.85 21.98 21.65
N VAL A 329 -2.22 22.29 20.40
CA VAL A 329 -3.13 21.50 19.56
C VAL A 329 -2.55 21.44 18.16
N LEU A 330 -2.34 20.23 17.64
CA LEU A 330 -1.87 19.99 16.27
C LEU A 330 -2.99 19.32 15.47
N ASN A 331 -3.42 19.94 14.37
CA ASN A 331 -4.54 19.51 13.52
C ASN A 331 -4.07 18.78 12.25
N ASP A 332 -2.83 19.00 11.82
CA ASP A 332 -2.30 18.48 10.55
C ASP A 332 -1.10 17.53 10.69
N LEU A 333 -0.88 17.00 11.90
CA LEU A 333 0.14 15.99 12.15
C LEU A 333 -0.20 14.71 11.38
N SER A 334 0.74 14.22 10.56
CA SER A 334 0.65 12.91 9.92
C SER A 334 1.94 12.14 10.15
N LEU A 335 1.80 10.93 10.69
CA LEU A 335 2.91 10.04 10.97
C LEU A 335 2.85 8.86 10.02
N ALA A 336 3.97 8.55 9.37
CA ALA A 336 4.09 7.46 8.42
C ALA A 336 4.98 6.36 9.00
N PHE A 337 4.54 5.11 8.88
CA PHE A 337 5.28 3.94 9.36
C PHE A 337 5.41 2.92 8.24
N GLU A 338 6.61 2.39 8.02
CA GLU A 338 6.84 1.23 7.18
C GLU A 338 6.59 -0.01 8.02
N VAL A 339 5.62 -0.82 7.62
CA VAL A 339 5.11 -1.95 8.39
C VAL A 339 5.24 -3.23 7.55
N PRO A 340 5.96 -4.26 8.03
CA PRO A 340 6.00 -5.56 7.38
C PRO A 340 4.62 -6.22 7.32
N ILE A 341 4.33 -6.93 6.23
CA ILE A 341 3.18 -7.84 6.17
C ILE A 341 3.64 -9.20 6.66
N LYS A 342 2.92 -9.75 7.63
CA LYS A 342 3.16 -11.11 8.13
C LYS A 342 1.93 -11.98 7.97
N MET A 343 2.17 -13.27 7.75
CA MET A 343 1.13 -14.28 7.81
C MET A 343 1.20 -14.98 9.17
N SER A 344 0.11 -14.95 9.93
CA SER A 344 0.03 -15.55 11.25
C SER A 344 -1.01 -16.66 11.29
N GLU A 345 -0.70 -17.75 11.97
CA GLU A 345 -1.64 -18.83 12.32
C GLU A 345 -2.32 -18.56 13.68
N GLU A 346 -1.99 -17.45 14.32
CA GLU A 346 -2.40 -17.16 15.68
C GLU A 346 -3.92 -17.04 15.80
N MET A 347 -4.46 -17.75 16.78
CA MET A 347 -5.86 -17.69 17.15
C MET A 347 -6.13 -16.26 17.64
N CYS A 348 -6.78 -15.43 16.81
CA CYS A 348 -7.19 -14.07 17.21
C CYS A 348 -7.72 -14.13 18.65
N PRO A 349 -7.10 -13.42 19.62
CA PRO A 349 -7.51 -13.46 21.01
C PRO A 349 -8.92 -12.91 21.07
N SER A 350 -9.90 -13.82 21.10
CA SER A 350 -11.30 -13.49 21.00
C SER A 350 -11.75 -12.95 22.36
N ASN A 351 -11.38 -11.71 22.66
CA ASN A 351 -11.81 -11.01 23.86
C ASN A 351 -13.31 -10.65 23.82
N GLY A 352 -14.08 -11.19 22.87
CA GLY A 352 -15.51 -10.96 22.80
C GLY A 352 -16.26 -11.75 21.74
N THR A 353 -16.01 -13.05 21.57
CA THR A 353 -16.90 -13.81 20.66
C THR A 353 -18.32 -13.83 21.23
N PRO A 354 -19.32 -13.37 20.46
CA PRO A 354 -20.71 -13.74 20.72
C PRO A 354 -20.80 -15.27 20.67
N SER A 355 -21.09 -15.84 21.84
CA SER A 355 -21.47 -17.22 22.01
C SER A 355 -22.78 -17.48 21.25
N SER A 356 -22.71 -18.06 20.05
CA SER A 356 -23.78 -18.83 19.37
C SER A 356 -23.41 -18.98 17.89
N ALA A 357 -23.57 -20.11 17.21
CA ALA A 357 -24.03 -21.43 17.57
C ALA A 357 -23.37 -22.42 16.59
N SER A 358 -22.99 -23.59 17.11
CA SER A 358 -22.91 -24.87 16.37
C SER A 358 -22.42 -24.80 14.91
N ASN A 359 -21.10 -24.76 14.71
CA ASN A 359 -20.54 -25.32 13.48
C ASN A 359 -19.82 -26.64 13.83
N PRO A 360 -20.29 -27.78 13.29
CA PRO A 360 -19.74 -29.09 13.61
C PRO A 360 -18.28 -29.17 13.15
N ASP A 361 -17.46 -29.78 14.02
CA ASP A 361 -16.10 -30.27 13.77
C ASP A 361 -15.11 -29.34 13.03
N ARG A 362 -15.05 -28.07 13.42
CA ARG A 362 -14.00 -27.12 12.97
C ARG A 362 -12.59 -27.44 13.51
N SER A 363 -12.37 -28.62 14.08
CA SER A 363 -11.07 -29.02 14.63
C SER A 363 -9.98 -29.12 13.53
N GLU A 364 -10.40 -29.35 12.29
CA GLU A 364 -9.56 -29.58 11.10
C GLU A 364 -9.16 -28.31 10.32
N ILE A 365 -9.71 -27.13 10.64
CA ILE A 365 -9.44 -25.88 9.90
C ILE A 365 -8.64 -24.91 10.79
N ILE A 366 -7.52 -24.40 10.27
CA ILE A 366 -6.76 -23.26 10.81
C ILE A 366 -7.19 -22.00 10.07
N GLN A 367 -7.27 -20.89 10.79
CA GLN A 367 -7.41 -19.57 10.17
C GLN A 367 -6.01 -18.97 10.02
N HIS A 368 -5.60 -18.71 8.79
CA HIS A 368 -4.41 -17.91 8.54
C HIS A 368 -4.82 -16.45 8.34
N HIS A 369 -4.15 -15.56 9.06
CA HIS A 369 -4.39 -14.13 9.01
C HIS A 369 -3.22 -13.45 8.29
N VAL A 370 -3.53 -12.68 7.24
CA VAL A 370 -2.59 -11.73 6.65
C VAL A 370 -2.69 -10.44 7.47
N CYS A 371 -1.64 -10.10 8.18
CA CYS A 371 -1.64 -9.03 9.18
C CYS A 371 -0.56 -7.99 8.89
N LEU A 372 -0.81 -6.76 9.33
CA LEU A 372 0.21 -5.75 9.50
C LEU A 372 1.01 -6.03 10.77
N ASP A 373 2.33 -6.16 10.66
CA ASP A 373 3.21 -6.37 11.79
C ASP A 373 3.57 -5.07 12.51
N LEU A 374 2.57 -4.50 13.21
CA LEU A 374 2.69 -3.19 13.84
C LEU A 374 3.77 -3.13 14.96
N GLN A 375 4.23 -4.28 15.44
CA GLN A 375 5.33 -4.37 16.42
C GLN A 375 6.69 -4.03 15.80
N ASN A 376 6.88 -4.39 14.52
CA ASN A 376 8.11 -4.16 13.76
C ASN A 376 7.98 -2.95 12.81
N ALA A 377 7.11 -2.00 13.15
CA ALA A 377 6.88 -0.82 12.34
C ALA A 377 8.02 0.21 12.52
N GLU A 378 8.58 0.68 11.41
CA GLU A 378 9.63 1.70 11.37
C GLU A 378 9.04 3.07 11.02
N LEU A 379 9.34 4.12 11.79
CA LEU A 379 8.89 5.47 11.45
C LEU A 379 9.61 5.98 10.18
N VAL A 380 8.83 6.33 9.14
CA VAL A 380 9.35 6.92 7.89
C VAL A 380 9.21 8.43 7.95
N VAL A 381 10.19 9.04 8.62
CA VAL A 381 10.26 10.48 8.87
C VAL A 381 10.11 11.34 7.61
N ASN A 382 10.59 10.87 6.46
CA ASN A 382 10.47 11.59 5.19
C ASN A 382 9.03 11.75 4.69
N LEU A 383 8.15 10.80 5.04
CA LEU A 383 6.74 10.77 4.66
C LEU A 383 5.82 11.35 5.74
N CYS A 384 6.36 11.77 6.89
CA CYS A 384 5.61 12.43 7.94
C CYS A 384 5.33 13.90 7.58
N ASN A 385 4.13 14.37 7.90
CA ASN A 385 3.83 15.80 7.95
C ASN A 385 3.93 16.27 9.39
N LEU A 386 4.99 17.00 9.71
CA LEU A 386 5.22 17.57 11.03
C LEU A 386 4.76 19.02 11.15
N GLY A 387 4.21 19.61 10.08
CA GLY A 387 3.84 21.04 9.92
C GLY A 387 3.80 21.87 11.20
N GLU A 388 2.68 21.87 11.92
CA GLU A 388 2.46 22.71 13.09
C GLU A 388 3.38 22.39 14.29
N LEU A 389 3.95 21.18 14.36
CA LEU A 389 4.91 20.79 15.40
C LEU A 389 6.17 21.66 15.35
N VAL A 390 6.56 22.02 14.14
CA VAL A 390 7.75 22.83 13.80
C VAL A 390 7.66 24.21 14.45
N ASP A 391 6.48 24.83 14.39
CA ASP A 391 6.23 26.16 14.92
C ASP A 391 6.29 26.20 16.46
N HIS A 392 5.86 25.11 17.11
CA HIS A 392 5.86 25.02 18.57
C HIS A 392 7.24 24.65 19.13
N ALA A 393 8.08 23.95 18.35
CA ALA A 393 9.35 23.37 18.78
C ALA A 393 10.41 24.36 19.30
N GLU A 394 10.28 25.69 19.11
CA GLU A 394 11.21 26.67 19.72
C GLU A 394 11.22 26.64 21.25
N THR A 395 10.13 26.17 21.85
CA THR A 395 9.89 26.22 23.30
C THR A 395 9.88 24.84 23.96
N VAL A 396 9.93 23.78 23.14
CA VAL A 396 9.68 22.41 23.59
C VAL A 396 10.95 21.59 23.55
N ASP A 397 11.12 20.76 24.58
CA ASP A 397 12.00 19.62 24.51
C ASP A 397 11.46 18.60 23.49
N LEU A 398 11.96 18.66 22.26
CA LEU A 398 11.60 17.72 21.19
C LEU A 398 11.90 16.27 21.56
N GLN A 399 12.82 16.02 22.47
CA GLN A 399 13.02 14.70 23.04
C GLN A 399 11.74 14.23 23.75
N THR A 400 11.06 15.12 24.47
CA THR A 400 9.76 14.83 25.06
C THR A 400 8.70 14.56 24.00
N ILE A 401 8.63 15.36 22.91
CA ILE A 401 7.68 15.11 21.81
C ILE A 401 7.95 13.77 21.12
N GLY A 402 9.20 13.48 20.75
CA GLY A 402 9.60 12.24 20.12
C GLY A 402 9.29 11.03 20.99
N SER A 403 9.58 11.12 22.29
CA SER A 403 9.18 10.11 23.28
C SER A 403 7.67 9.94 23.32
N SER A 404 6.91 11.03 23.28
CA SER A 404 5.44 11.01 23.29
C SER A 404 4.87 10.37 22.03
N ILE A 405 5.45 10.65 20.85
CA ILE A 405 5.06 10.03 19.58
C ILE A 405 5.34 8.52 19.61
N SER A 406 6.51 8.12 20.12
CA SER A 406 6.88 6.70 20.27
C SER A 406 5.94 5.97 21.23
N GLU A 407 5.67 6.55 22.40
CA GLU A 407 4.73 6.01 23.38
C GLU A 407 3.29 5.95 22.86
N MET A 408 2.87 6.98 22.12
CA MET A 408 1.57 7.03 21.44
C MET A 408 1.48 5.90 20.42
N TRP A 409 2.50 5.73 19.57
CA TRP A 409 2.53 4.65 18.59
C TRP A 409 2.47 3.28 19.26
N ALA A 410 3.32 3.01 20.25
CA ALA A 410 3.36 1.73 20.95
C ALA A 410 2.01 1.39 21.62
N SER A 411 1.31 2.40 22.14
CA SER A 411 -0.01 2.21 22.74
C SER A 411 -1.10 2.04 21.69
N TYR A 412 -1.11 2.86 20.64
CA TYR A 412 -2.11 2.83 19.59
C TYR A 412 -2.01 1.56 18.74
N SER A 413 -0.79 1.16 18.37
CA SER A 413 -0.54 -0.09 17.63
C SER A 413 -1.03 -1.30 18.41
N LYS A 414 -0.80 -1.34 19.72
CA LYS A 414 -1.34 -2.38 20.60
C LYS A 414 -2.87 -2.41 20.57
N GLN A 415 -3.54 -1.26 20.62
CA GLN A 415 -5.01 -1.21 20.51
C GLN A 415 -5.51 -1.73 19.16
N LEU A 416 -4.81 -1.42 18.05
CA LEU A 416 -5.13 -1.95 16.74
C LEU A 416 -4.95 -3.48 16.67
N VAL A 417 -3.95 -4.02 17.38
CA VAL A 417 -3.75 -5.46 17.52
C VAL A 417 -4.86 -6.10 18.34
N ASP A 418 -5.15 -5.57 19.53
CA ASP A 418 -6.15 -6.08 20.46
C ASP A 418 -7.56 -6.13 19.85
N LYS A 419 -7.86 -5.20 18.93
CA LYS A 419 -9.14 -5.17 18.18
C LYS A 419 -9.11 -5.86 16.83
N SER A 420 -8.02 -6.53 16.47
CA SER A 420 -7.85 -7.17 15.16
C SER A 420 -7.97 -6.22 13.96
N HIS A 421 -7.81 -4.91 14.15
CA HIS A 421 -7.81 -3.92 13.06
C HIS A 421 -6.56 -4.02 12.17
N HIS A 422 -5.51 -4.68 12.67
CA HIS A 422 -4.29 -5.00 11.92
C HIS A 422 -4.45 -6.17 10.92
N VAL A 423 -5.57 -6.91 10.97
CA VAL A 423 -5.83 -8.06 10.09
C VAL A 423 -6.38 -7.57 8.75
N LEU A 424 -5.65 -7.82 7.68
CA LEU A 424 -6.05 -7.48 6.31
C LEU A 424 -7.00 -8.54 5.74
N LEU A 425 -6.68 -9.81 5.95
CA LEU A 425 -7.46 -10.93 5.41
C LEU A 425 -7.36 -12.15 6.31
N THR A 426 -8.48 -12.87 6.46
CA THR A 426 -8.53 -14.16 7.14
C THR A 426 -8.88 -15.25 6.14
N ILE A 427 -8.09 -16.32 6.10
CA ILE A 427 -8.17 -17.39 5.11
C ILE A 427 -8.27 -18.73 5.84
N PRO A 428 -9.34 -19.51 5.65
CA PRO A 428 -9.42 -20.85 6.20
C PRO A 428 -8.52 -21.82 5.43
N VAL A 429 -7.72 -22.60 6.15
CA VAL A 429 -6.78 -23.60 5.61
C VAL A 429 -6.94 -24.91 6.37
N CYS A 430 -6.92 -26.03 5.68
CA CYS A 430 -7.02 -27.37 6.25
C CYS A 430 -5.70 -27.78 6.94
N LYS A 431 -5.80 -28.30 8.16
CA LYS A 431 -4.66 -28.79 8.95
C LYS A 431 -4.02 -30.01 8.31
N ALA A 432 -2.69 -30.05 8.24
CA ALA A 432 -1.97 -31.25 7.84
C ALA A 432 -2.45 -32.50 8.61
N GLY A 433 -2.89 -33.51 7.87
CA GLY A 433 -3.39 -34.78 8.43
C GLY A 433 -4.89 -34.84 8.71
N ALA A 434 -5.61 -33.72 8.59
CA ALA A 434 -7.08 -33.75 8.53
C ALA A 434 -7.55 -34.47 7.26
N CYS A 435 -8.71 -35.14 7.33
CA CYS A 435 -9.28 -35.83 6.19
C CYS A 435 -9.63 -34.78 5.13
N SER A 436 -8.80 -34.64 4.10
CA SER A 436 -8.99 -33.57 3.12
C SER A 436 -10.30 -33.79 2.39
N THR A 437 -11.29 -32.98 2.70
CA THR A 437 -12.16 -32.54 1.63
C THR A 437 -11.24 -31.82 0.65
N ASP A 438 -11.13 -32.33 -0.57
CA ASP A 438 -10.24 -31.79 -1.62
C ASP A 438 -10.57 -30.33 -2.00
N ASP A 439 -11.57 -29.76 -1.33
CA ASP A 439 -12.27 -28.52 -1.62
C ASP A 439 -11.94 -27.39 -0.61
N ILE A 440 -10.92 -27.56 0.22
CA ILE A 440 -10.39 -26.55 1.15
C ILE A 440 -8.92 -26.30 0.83
N LEU A 441 -8.50 -25.04 0.95
CA LEU A 441 -7.08 -24.67 0.82
C LEU A 441 -6.26 -25.43 1.86
N SER A 442 -5.17 -26.05 1.43
CA SER A 442 -4.22 -26.77 2.28
C SER A 442 -2.94 -25.98 2.55
N SER A 443 -2.65 -25.00 1.70
CA SER A 443 -1.53 -24.08 1.86
C SER A 443 -1.88 -22.76 1.21
N VAL A 444 -1.30 -21.69 1.77
CA VAL A 444 -1.56 -20.33 1.34
C VAL A 444 -0.30 -19.48 1.51
N LYS A 445 -0.09 -18.53 0.62
CA LYS A 445 1.00 -17.55 0.68
C LYS A 445 0.48 -16.18 0.29
N ALA A 446 0.82 -15.17 1.06
CA ALA A 446 0.52 -13.77 0.77
C ALA A 446 1.82 -13.01 0.51
N PHE A 447 1.80 -12.10 -0.46
CA PHE A 447 2.94 -11.24 -0.81
C PHE A 447 2.44 -9.99 -1.55
N THR A 448 3.27 -8.97 -1.59
CA THR A 448 3.03 -7.74 -2.35
C THR A 448 3.67 -7.83 -3.72
N CYS A 449 3.05 -7.22 -4.72
CA CYS A 449 3.59 -7.17 -6.06
C CYS A 449 3.31 -5.81 -6.69
N SER A 450 4.25 -5.31 -7.50
CA SER A 450 4.10 -4.05 -8.23
C SER A 450 4.84 -4.09 -9.56
N LYS A 451 4.31 -3.39 -10.58
CA LYS A 451 4.98 -3.27 -11.90
C LYS A 451 6.26 -2.46 -11.83
N THR A 452 6.27 -1.43 -11.00
CA THR A 452 7.43 -0.59 -10.71
C THR A 452 7.92 -0.87 -9.29
N LYS A 453 9.23 -0.80 -9.05
CA LYS A 453 9.77 -0.97 -7.69
C LYS A 453 9.37 0.24 -6.82
N LEU A 454 8.35 0.04 -5.99
CA LEU A 454 7.88 0.98 -4.98
C LEU A 454 8.64 0.74 -3.69
N THR A 455 9.28 1.80 -3.22
CA THR A 455 10.02 1.84 -1.95
C THR A 455 9.48 2.99 -1.12
N ARG A 456 9.80 3.05 0.17
CA ARG A 456 9.47 4.21 1.02
C ARG A 456 9.97 5.57 0.49
N TYR A 457 10.95 5.58 -0.41
CA TYR A 457 11.50 6.80 -1.01
C TYR A 457 10.85 7.19 -2.34
N THR A 458 10.03 6.31 -2.91
CA THR A 458 9.42 6.51 -4.23
C THR A 458 7.89 6.47 -4.20
N VAL A 459 7.28 6.05 -3.10
CA VAL A 459 5.82 5.85 -2.96
C VAL A 459 5.00 7.13 -3.18
N ASP A 460 5.56 8.29 -2.88
CA ASP A 460 4.98 9.61 -3.05
C ASP A 460 5.10 10.14 -4.49
N LYS A 461 6.14 9.72 -5.21
CA LYS A 461 6.40 10.11 -6.61
C LYS A 461 5.53 9.37 -7.62
N HIS A 462 4.95 8.24 -7.22
CA HIS A 462 4.16 7.40 -8.12
C HIS A 462 2.68 7.76 -8.03
N SER A 463 2.05 7.91 -9.19
CA SER A 463 0.59 8.05 -9.28
C SER A 463 -0.10 6.75 -8.87
N ALA A 464 -1.35 6.84 -8.43
CA ALA A 464 -2.19 5.69 -8.07
C ALA A 464 -2.29 4.58 -9.14
N LYS A 465 -1.97 4.89 -10.41
CA LYS A 465 -2.02 3.93 -11.53
C LYS A 465 -0.93 2.85 -11.52
N GLY A 466 0.08 2.95 -10.65
CA GLY A 466 1.18 1.98 -10.56
C GLY A 466 1.32 1.34 -9.19
N GLU A 467 0.26 1.34 -8.39
CA GLU A 467 0.30 0.89 -7.00
C GLU A 467 0.58 -0.61 -6.88
N ALA A 468 1.28 -0.97 -5.80
CA ALA A 468 1.44 -2.36 -5.43
C ALA A 468 0.10 -2.94 -4.98
N ALA A 469 -0.08 -4.23 -5.20
CA ALA A 469 -1.23 -5.00 -4.75
C ALA A 469 -0.79 -6.13 -3.83
N LEU A 470 -1.64 -6.49 -2.88
CA LEU A 470 -1.49 -7.69 -2.07
C LEU A 470 -2.09 -8.87 -2.83
N ILE A 471 -1.26 -9.89 -3.07
CA ILE A 471 -1.64 -11.11 -3.79
C ILE A 471 -1.59 -12.28 -2.81
N VAL A 472 -2.65 -13.06 -2.82
CA VAL A 472 -2.84 -14.22 -1.97
C VAL A 472 -3.06 -15.42 -2.88
N VAL A 473 -2.16 -16.40 -2.81
CA VAL A 473 -2.25 -17.63 -3.60
C VAL A 473 -2.45 -18.83 -2.69
N GLY A 474 -3.18 -19.84 -3.17
CA GLY A 474 -3.47 -21.05 -2.40
C GLY A 474 -3.47 -22.32 -3.23
N MET A 475 -3.17 -23.43 -2.58
CA MET A 475 -3.23 -24.79 -3.13
C MET A 475 -4.18 -25.66 -2.32
N CYS A 476 -4.88 -26.57 -2.99
CA CYS A 476 -5.70 -27.59 -2.36
C CYS A 476 -5.01 -28.97 -2.41
N GLY A 477 -5.46 -29.90 -1.56
CA GLY A 477 -5.01 -31.31 -1.56
C GLY A 477 -3.56 -31.50 -1.14
N TYR A 478 -3.04 -30.64 -0.26
CA TYR A 478 -1.66 -30.62 0.25
C TYR A 478 -0.59 -30.60 -0.85
N ARG A 479 -0.94 -30.06 -2.02
CA ARG A 479 0.02 -29.92 -3.11
C ARG A 479 1.04 -28.84 -2.76
N PRO A 480 2.34 -29.08 -2.99
CA PRO A 480 3.34 -28.05 -2.81
C PRO A 480 3.11 -26.92 -3.81
N PHE A 481 3.59 -25.72 -3.48
CA PHE A 481 3.59 -24.63 -4.44
C PHE A 481 4.47 -25.00 -5.64
N PRO A 482 3.99 -24.82 -6.89
CA PRO A 482 4.71 -25.24 -8.08
C PRO A 482 6.02 -24.46 -8.29
N PHE A 483 6.06 -23.21 -7.86
CA PHE A 483 7.21 -22.29 -7.93
C PHE A 483 6.94 -21.11 -6.98
N ASP A 484 7.89 -20.16 -6.89
CA ASP A 484 7.70 -18.94 -6.09
C ASP A 484 6.74 -17.94 -6.79
N PRO A 485 5.56 -17.64 -6.21
CA PRO A 485 4.55 -16.81 -6.86
C PRO A 485 4.96 -15.35 -7.07
N SER A 486 5.92 -14.83 -6.29
CA SER A 486 6.34 -13.42 -6.33
C SER A 486 6.78 -12.94 -7.72
N LYS A 487 7.25 -13.85 -8.58
CA LYS A 487 7.83 -13.53 -9.90
C LYS A 487 6.82 -13.51 -11.06
N LEU A 488 5.61 -14.02 -10.87
CA LEU A 488 4.71 -14.32 -12.01
C LEU A 488 3.50 -13.40 -12.09
N PHE A 489 3.07 -12.82 -10.97
CA PHE A 489 1.83 -12.05 -10.93
C PHE A 489 2.01 -10.55 -11.23
N ILE A 490 3.19 -10.10 -11.66
CA ILE A 490 3.43 -8.69 -12.02
C ILE A 490 2.48 -8.24 -13.13
N GLU A 491 2.19 -9.11 -14.09
CA GLU A 491 1.30 -8.83 -15.22
C GLU A 491 -0.18 -8.76 -14.81
N TRP A 492 -0.54 -9.28 -13.63
CA TRP A 492 -1.91 -9.38 -13.16
C TRP A 492 -2.39 -8.11 -12.46
N ILE A 493 -1.46 -7.20 -12.17
CA ILE A 493 -1.79 -5.91 -11.58
C ILE A 493 -2.45 -5.06 -12.67
N PRO A 494 -3.75 -4.73 -12.55
CA PRO A 494 -4.45 -4.01 -13.60
C PRO A 494 -3.85 -2.61 -13.80
N ASP A 495 -3.70 -2.19 -15.06
CA ASP A 495 -3.32 -0.82 -15.42
C ASP A 495 -4.50 0.13 -15.21
N GLY A 496 -4.84 0.36 -13.94
CA GLY A 496 -5.91 1.26 -13.53
C GLY A 496 -7.24 0.58 -13.27
N GLY A 497 -7.66 0.64 -12.01
CA GLY A 497 -9.02 0.35 -11.57
C GLY A 497 -9.07 -0.58 -10.36
N SER A 498 -9.85 -0.16 -9.37
CA SER A 498 -10.16 -0.91 -8.15
C SER A 498 -10.89 -2.21 -8.49
N LYS A 499 -10.21 -3.36 -8.42
CA LYS A 499 -10.82 -4.67 -8.51
C LYS A 499 -10.11 -5.63 -7.56
N ASN A 500 -10.63 -5.69 -6.34
CA ASN A 500 -10.60 -6.94 -5.57
C ASN A 500 -11.06 -8.08 -6.49
N SER A 501 -10.12 -8.92 -6.88
CA SER A 501 -10.33 -9.96 -7.88
C SER A 501 -10.05 -11.31 -7.27
N LEU A 502 -10.94 -12.27 -7.50
CA LEU A 502 -10.79 -13.65 -7.06
C LEU A 502 -10.79 -14.56 -8.28
N PHE A 503 -9.77 -15.41 -8.37
CA PHE A 503 -9.60 -16.39 -9.42
C PHE A 503 -9.49 -17.78 -8.82
N ILE A 504 -10.15 -18.73 -9.46
CA ILE A 504 -10.18 -20.14 -9.06
C ILE A 504 -9.77 -20.98 -10.27
N SER A 505 -8.92 -21.98 -10.06
CA SER A 505 -8.42 -22.81 -11.16
C SER A 505 -9.55 -23.55 -11.84
N ARG A 506 -9.50 -23.59 -13.18
CA ARG A 506 -10.46 -24.36 -13.97
C ARG A 506 -10.53 -25.81 -13.50
N ARG A 507 -9.37 -26.41 -13.22
CA ARG A 507 -9.26 -27.78 -12.73
C ARG A 507 -10.05 -27.94 -11.43
N TYR A 508 -9.79 -27.07 -10.46
CA TYR A 508 -10.46 -27.12 -9.17
C TYR A 508 -11.96 -26.83 -9.27
N PHE A 509 -12.34 -25.79 -10.00
CA PHE A 509 -13.73 -25.42 -10.17
C PHE A 509 -14.53 -26.49 -10.93
N LEU A 510 -14.05 -26.93 -12.10
CA LEU A 510 -14.76 -27.91 -12.92
C LEU A 510 -14.66 -29.32 -12.33
N GLU A 511 -13.46 -29.81 -12.05
CA GLU A 511 -13.27 -31.21 -11.64
C GLU A 511 -13.61 -31.42 -10.17
N GLY A 512 -13.13 -30.51 -9.30
CA GLY A 512 -13.32 -30.60 -7.85
C GLY A 512 -14.77 -30.36 -7.43
N ARG A 513 -15.43 -29.35 -8.00
CA ARG A 513 -16.80 -28.96 -7.61
C ARG A 513 -17.87 -29.44 -8.60
N ILE A 514 -17.81 -28.98 -9.84
CA ILE A 514 -18.91 -29.19 -10.80
C ILE A 514 -19.07 -30.67 -11.18
N LEU A 515 -17.99 -31.38 -11.51
CA LEU A 515 -18.06 -32.79 -11.90
C LEU A 515 -18.41 -33.68 -10.72
N ARG A 516 -17.92 -33.40 -9.51
CA ARG A 516 -18.38 -34.12 -8.31
C ARG A 516 -19.85 -33.91 -8.03
N PHE A 517 -20.34 -32.68 -8.22
CA PHE A 517 -21.76 -32.41 -8.09
C PHE A 517 -22.57 -33.21 -9.11
N PHE A 518 -22.15 -33.23 -10.39
CA PHE A 518 -22.79 -34.07 -11.40
C PHE A 518 -22.67 -35.56 -11.11
N SER A 519 -21.54 -36.04 -10.60
CA SER A 519 -21.38 -37.43 -10.16
C SER A 519 -22.37 -37.76 -9.05
N SER A 520 -22.50 -36.89 -8.05
CA SER A 520 -23.45 -37.08 -6.95
C SER A 520 -24.91 -37.09 -7.43
N ILE A 521 -25.26 -36.20 -8.37
CA ILE A 521 -26.57 -36.23 -9.03
C ILE A 521 -26.74 -37.55 -9.79
N ASN A 522 -25.74 -37.97 -10.57
CA ASN A 522 -25.79 -39.21 -11.34
C ASN A 522 -25.90 -40.44 -10.43
N ASP A 523 -25.20 -40.49 -9.30
CA ASP A 523 -25.29 -41.59 -8.33
C ASP A 523 -26.69 -41.66 -7.71
N ARG A 524 -27.27 -40.50 -7.36
CA ARG A 524 -28.65 -40.39 -6.89
C ARG A 524 -29.65 -40.82 -7.97
N LEU A 525 -29.45 -40.42 -9.22
CA LEU A 525 -30.29 -40.80 -10.35
C LEU A 525 -30.11 -42.26 -10.77
N ALA A 526 -28.92 -42.83 -10.65
CA ALA A 526 -28.65 -44.24 -10.94
C ALA A 526 -29.32 -45.17 -9.92
N GLY A 527 -29.46 -44.70 -8.67
CA GLY A 527 -30.33 -45.34 -7.67
C GLY A 527 -31.81 -45.38 -8.08
N ILE A 528 -32.25 -44.48 -8.97
CA ILE A 528 -33.53 -44.53 -9.68
C ILE A 528 -33.38 -45.46 -10.89
N ALA A 529 -32.91 -46.68 -10.67
CA ALA A 529 -32.87 -47.69 -11.71
C ALA A 529 -34.31 -48.00 -12.13
N PHE A 530 -34.66 -47.67 -13.37
CA PHE A 530 -35.88 -48.17 -14.02
C PHE A 530 -35.69 -49.67 -14.28
N GLY A 531 -35.80 -50.48 -13.23
CA GLY A 531 -35.89 -51.92 -13.38
C GLY A 531 -37.00 -52.21 -14.40
N SER A 532 -36.78 -53.19 -15.28
CA SER A 532 -37.76 -53.72 -16.23
C SER A 532 -38.93 -54.35 -15.46
N ALA A 533 -39.71 -53.51 -14.79
CA ALA A 533 -40.69 -53.93 -13.82
C ALA A 533 -42.06 -53.83 -14.50
N PRO A 534 -42.75 -54.96 -14.69
CA PRO A 534 -44.06 -54.96 -15.30
C PRO A 534 -45.04 -54.22 -14.38
N GLY A 535 -45.68 -53.18 -14.92
CA GLY A 535 -46.89 -52.55 -14.36
C GLY A 535 -46.78 -52.00 -12.94
N GLY A 536 -46.11 -50.86 -12.74
CA GLY A 536 -46.25 -50.06 -11.50
C GLY A 536 -45.00 -49.34 -11.01
N SER A 537 -43.82 -49.66 -11.54
CA SER A 537 -42.55 -49.07 -11.10
C SER A 537 -42.37 -47.59 -11.48
N TRP A 538 -43.00 -47.13 -12.56
CA TRP A 538 -42.95 -45.74 -12.99
C TRP A 538 -43.53 -44.77 -11.97
N ASN A 539 -44.64 -45.13 -11.33
CA ASN A 539 -45.23 -44.30 -10.27
C ASN A 539 -44.27 -44.19 -9.08
N ARG A 540 -43.54 -45.27 -8.74
CA ARG A 540 -42.57 -45.24 -7.64
C ARG A 540 -41.34 -44.41 -8.01
N ALA A 541 -40.79 -44.55 -9.21
CA ALA A 541 -39.67 -43.74 -9.68
C ALA A 541 -40.03 -42.25 -9.76
N LEU A 542 -41.22 -41.90 -10.27
CA LEU A 542 -41.73 -40.53 -10.32
C LEU A 542 -42.04 -39.97 -8.92
N LEU A 543 -42.60 -40.78 -8.01
CA LEU A 543 -42.80 -40.39 -6.61
C LEU A 543 -41.47 -40.15 -5.88
N THR A 544 -40.46 -41.01 -6.07
CA THR A 544 -39.12 -40.79 -5.51
C THR A 544 -38.44 -39.53 -6.07
N LEU A 545 -38.72 -39.17 -7.32
CA LEU A 545 -38.24 -37.93 -7.93
C LEU A 545 -38.99 -36.69 -7.39
N LEU A 546 -40.28 -36.83 -7.10
CA LEU A 546 -41.15 -35.80 -6.48
C LEU A 546 -40.87 -35.62 -4.97
N GLU A 547 -40.43 -36.66 -4.28
CA GLU A 547 -40.08 -36.65 -2.85
C GLU A 547 -38.66 -36.14 -2.59
N ALA A 548 -37.87 -35.87 -3.63
CA ALA A 548 -36.52 -35.35 -3.50
C ALA A 548 -36.55 -33.90 -2.92
N PRO A 549 -35.96 -33.66 -1.73
CA PRO A 549 -36.19 -32.46 -0.91
C PRO A 549 -35.67 -31.14 -1.51
N GLU A 550 -34.91 -31.19 -2.61
CA GLU A 550 -34.27 -30.04 -3.25
C GLU A 550 -34.84 -29.71 -4.65
N SER A 551 -35.89 -30.43 -5.08
CA SER A 551 -36.48 -30.22 -6.40
C SER A 551 -37.66 -29.24 -6.36
N GLY A 552 -37.65 -28.24 -7.24
CA GLY A 552 -38.87 -27.48 -7.53
C GLY A 552 -39.92 -28.39 -8.15
N VAL A 553 -41.21 -28.06 -7.99
CA VAL A 553 -42.33 -28.85 -8.54
C VAL A 553 -42.08 -29.11 -10.04
N PRO A 554 -41.93 -30.38 -10.47
CA PRO A 554 -41.66 -30.69 -11.87
C PRO A 554 -42.82 -30.22 -12.74
N CYS A 555 -42.50 -29.56 -13.86
CA CYS A 555 -43.46 -29.17 -14.88
C CYS A 555 -43.56 -30.28 -15.91
N PHE A 556 -44.76 -30.85 -16.02
CA PHE A 556 -45.08 -31.83 -17.04
C PHE A 556 -45.73 -31.14 -18.23
N LYS A 557 -45.20 -31.40 -19.43
CA LYS A 557 -45.81 -30.99 -20.69
C LYS A 557 -45.90 -32.20 -21.60
N VAL A 558 -47.08 -32.48 -22.12
CA VAL A 558 -47.29 -33.53 -23.11
C VAL A 558 -47.40 -32.85 -24.47
N ASP A 559 -46.53 -33.21 -25.41
CA ASP A 559 -46.53 -32.74 -26.80
C ASP A 559 -46.57 -33.94 -27.75
N GLY A 560 -47.79 -34.29 -28.20
CA GLY A 560 -48.03 -35.48 -29.02
C GLY A 560 -47.68 -36.78 -28.26
N THR A 561 -46.76 -37.57 -28.82
CA THR A 561 -46.22 -38.79 -28.19
C THR A 561 -45.10 -38.49 -27.19
N LYS A 562 -44.69 -37.23 -27.00
CA LYS A 562 -43.56 -36.88 -26.13
C LYS A 562 -44.05 -36.33 -24.79
N LEU A 563 -43.69 -37.01 -23.71
CA LEU A 563 -43.78 -36.49 -22.36
C LEU A 563 -42.50 -35.72 -22.03
N HIS A 564 -42.61 -34.41 -21.90
CA HIS A 564 -41.56 -33.55 -21.40
C HIS A 564 -41.74 -33.35 -19.90
N ILE A 565 -40.70 -33.71 -19.14
CA ILE A 565 -40.60 -33.46 -17.72
C ILE A 565 -39.46 -32.46 -17.55
N GLU A 566 -39.80 -31.23 -17.22
CA GLU A 566 -38.83 -30.20 -16.87
C GLU A 566 -38.84 -30.04 -15.36
N TRP A 567 -37.70 -30.28 -14.72
CA TRP A 567 -37.54 -29.97 -13.31
C TRP A 567 -36.32 -29.10 -13.11
N MET A 568 -36.43 -28.28 -12.09
CA MET A 568 -35.41 -27.33 -11.72
C MET A 568 -34.83 -27.80 -10.40
N LEU A 569 -33.58 -28.23 -10.45
CA LEU A 569 -32.79 -28.44 -9.25
C LEU A 569 -32.14 -27.09 -8.94
N CYS A 570 -32.67 -26.41 -7.92
CA CYS A 570 -32.05 -25.21 -7.37
C CYS A 570 -31.22 -25.67 -6.17
N LYS A 571 -29.90 -25.61 -6.30
CA LYS A 571 -29.01 -25.78 -5.16
C LYS A 571 -28.30 -24.46 -4.90
N GLU A 572 -28.60 -23.87 -3.76
CA GLU A 572 -27.87 -22.71 -3.26
C GLU A 572 -26.71 -23.22 -2.42
N GLU A 573 -25.49 -22.95 -2.85
CA GLU A 573 -24.30 -23.35 -2.13
C GLU A 573 -23.52 -22.10 -1.73
N LYS A 574 -23.40 -21.92 -0.42
CA LYS A 574 -22.65 -20.80 0.15
C LYS A 574 -21.16 -21.08 -0.05
N MET A 575 -20.52 -20.29 -0.91
CA MET A 575 -19.12 -20.51 -1.28
C MET A 575 -18.15 -19.69 -0.43
N THR A 576 -18.56 -18.49 -0.01
CA THR A 576 -17.83 -17.70 0.99
C THR A 576 -18.82 -17.04 1.96
N GLU A 577 -18.32 -16.36 2.99
CA GLU A 577 -19.17 -15.55 3.88
C GLU A 577 -19.84 -14.37 3.15
N THR A 578 -19.30 -13.96 2.00
CA THR A 578 -19.71 -12.78 1.22
C THR A 578 -20.49 -13.10 -0.05
N TYR A 579 -20.35 -14.31 -0.61
CA TYR A 579 -20.97 -14.69 -1.88
C TYR A 579 -21.72 -16.02 -1.76
N ASP A 580 -22.99 -15.99 -2.16
CA ASP A 580 -23.79 -17.19 -2.40
C ASP A 580 -23.72 -17.52 -3.90
N LEU A 581 -23.41 -18.78 -4.21
CA LEU A 581 -23.53 -19.29 -5.56
C LEU A 581 -24.86 -20.05 -5.65
N CYS A 582 -25.83 -19.42 -6.32
CA CYS A 582 -27.06 -20.08 -6.70
C CYS A 582 -26.81 -20.86 -7.98
N CYS A 583 -26.74 -22.18 -7.86
CA CYS A 583 -26.69 -23.07 -8.99
C CYS A 583 -28.12 -23.48 -9.37
N GLN A 584 -28.53 -23.10 -10.58
CA GLN A 584 -29.81 -23.48 -11.15
C GLN A 584 -29.55 -24.47 -12.28
N ILE A 585 -29.82 -25.75 -12.01
CA ILE A 585 -29.82 -26.78 -13.05
C ILE A 585 -31.24 -27.00 -13.50
N ILE A 586 -31.52 -26.61 -14.74
CA ILE A 586 -32.79 -26.92 -15.39
C ILE A 586 -32.57 -28.21 -16.19
N ASN A 587 -33.08 -29.31 -15.65
CA ASN A 587 -33.07 -30.59 -16.34
C ASN A 587 -34.37 -30.75 -17.12
N LYS A 588 -34.23 -31.04 -18.41
CA LYS A 588 -35.33 -31.36 -19.32
C LYS A 588 -35.17 -32.80 -19.77
N LEU A 589 -36.06 -33.64 -19.26
CA LEU A 589 -36.24 -35.02 -19.70
C LEU A 589 -37.37 -35.04 -20.74
N SER A 590 -37.11 -35.67 -21.88
CA SER A 590 -38.11 -35.96 -22.89
C SER A 590 -38.20 -37.47 -23.07
N ILE A 591 -39.39 -38.01 -22.88
CA ILE A 591 -39.72 -39.43 -23.02
C ILE A 591 -40.70 -39.55 -24.18
N GLU A 592 -40.35 -40.30 -25.22
CA GLU A 592 -41.27 -40.57 -26.32
C GLU A 592 -42.07 -41.85 -26.05
N ILE A 593 -43.35 -41.67 -25.74
CA ILE A 593 -44.33 -42.72 -25.41
C ILE A 593 -44.44 -43.70 -26.59
N GLY A 594 -44.17 -44.97 -26.33
CA GLY A 594 -44.20 -46.06 -27.33
C GLY A 594 -42.83 -46.43 -27.89
N THR A 595 -41.76 -45.72 -27.50
CA THR A 595 -40.37 -46.08 -27.85
C THR A 595 -39.51 -46.16 -26.58
N PRO A 596 -38.41 -46.94 -26.57
CA PRO A 596 -37.49 -46.99 -25.44
C PRO A 596 -36.54 -45.77 -25.36
N ASN A 597 -36.76 -44.74 -26.17
CA ASN A 597 -35.84 -43.61 -26.27
C ASN A 597 -36.10 -42.59 -25.15
N ILE A 598 -35.09 -42.42 -24.30
CA ILE A 598 -35.05 -41.38 -23.28
C ILE A 598 -34.00 -40.36 -23.70
N GLN A 599 -34.44 -39.12 -23.89
CA GLN A 599 -33.56 -37.99 -24.19
C GLN A 599 -33.52 -37.06 -22.98
N MET A 600 -32.33 -36.89 -22.39
CA MET A 600 -32.11 -35.93 -21.31
C MET A 600 -31.26 -34.77 -21.85
N SER A 601 -31.71 -33.55 -21.57
CA SER A 601 -30.95 -32.34 -21.85
C SER A 601 -30.96 -31.46 -20.61
N GLY A 602 -29.79 -30.98 -20.20
CA GLY A 602 -29.64 -30.09 -19.04
C GLY A 602 -29.17 -28.71 -19.48
N THR A 603 -29.72 -27.67 -18.86
CA THR A 603 -29.15 -26.33 -18.89
C THR A 603 -28.64 -26.00 -17.50
N PHE A 604 -27.33 -25.87 -17.39
CA PHE A 604 -26.67 -25.49 -16.15
C PHE A 604 -26.44 -23.98 -16.16
N SER A 605 -26.99 -23.27 -15.17
CA SER A 605 -26.81 -21.83 -14.99
C SER A 605 -26.28 -21.56 -13.59
N ILE A 606 -25.14 -20.89 -13.50
CA ILE A 606 -24.62 -20.35 -12.24
C ILE A 606 -25.01 -18.89 -12.15
N LYS A 607 -25.53 -18.49 -10.99
CA LYS A 607 -25.76 -17.09 -10.63
C LYS A 607 -25.05 -16.82 -9.32
N SER A 608 -24.15 -15.84 -9.29
CA SER A 608 -23.57 -15.34 -8.04
C SER A 608 -24.43 -14.19 -7.50
N ALA A 609 -24.80 -14.23 -6.23
CA ALA A 609 -25.44 -13.12 -5.53
C ALA A 609 -24.68 -12.80 -4.23
N PRO A 610 -24.50 -11.52 -3.88
CA PRO A 610 -23.95 -11.17 -2.57
C PRO A 610 -24.92 -11.54 -1.44
N VAL A 611 -24.38 -12.00 -0.33
CA VAL A 611 -25.16 -12.40 0.86
C VAL A 611 -25.68 -11.12 1.55
N GLY A 612 -26.97 -10.79 1.40
CA GLY A 612 -27.62 -9.75 2.21
C GLY A 612 -28.69 -8.92 1.48
N ASN A 613 -29.93 -9.02 1.96
CA ASN A 613 -31.09 -8.30 1.44
C ASN A 613 -31.21 -6.89 2.05
N THR A 614 -30.11 -6.13 2.11
CA THR A 614 -30.06 -4.83 2.80
C THR A 614 -30.35 -3.65 1.87
N GLY A 615 -31.39 -3.71 1.02
CA GLY A 615 -32.02 -2.52 0.38
C GLY A 615 -31.12 -1.53 -0.38
N VAL A 616 -29.84 -1.83 -0.60
CA VAL A 616 -28.87 -1.01 -1.31
C VAL A 616 -28.57 -1.76 -2.60
N GLU A 617 -29.00 -1.19 -3.73
CA GLU A 617 -28.69 -1.72 -5.06
C GLU A 617 -27.17 -1.66 -5.30
N TYR A 618 -26.48 -2.77 -5.05
CA TYR A 618 -25.19 -3.01 -5.68
C TYR A 618 -25.46 -3.36 -7.14
N VAL A 619 -24.88 -2.59 -8.06
CA VAL A 619 -24.85 -2.94 -9.49
C VAL A 619 -23.91 -4.15 -9.66
N ALA A 620 -24.46 -5.35 -9.48
CA ALA A 620 -23.78 -6.60 -9.77
C ALA A 620 -23.83 -6.87 -11.28
N TRP A 621 -22.69 -7.22 -11.87
CA TRP A 621 -22.63 -7.80 -13.21
C TRP A 621 -22.83 -9.32 -13.07
N PRO A 622 -23.94 -9.90 -13.55
CA PRO A 622 -24.12 -11.34 -13.49
C PRO A 622 -23.17 -12.03 -14.49
N VAL A 623 -22.30 -12.91 -14.00
CA VAL A 623 -21.59 -13.87 -14.86
C VAL A 623 -22.54 -15.04 -15.08
N LEU A 624 -23.23 -15.06 -16.23
CA LEU A 624 -24.06 -16.19 -16.65
C LEU A 624 -23.18 -17.19 -17.42
N LEU A 625 -22.76 -18.27 -16.76
CA LEU A 625 -22.17 -19.42 -17.45
C LEU A 625 -23.29 -20.40 -17.80
N CYS A 626 -23.63 -20.52 -19.09
CA CYS A 626 -24.62 -21.45 -19.59
C CYS A 626 -23.93 -22.63 -20.27
N VAL A 627 -24.03 -23.82 -19.69
CA VAL A 627 -23.49 -25.07 -20.28
C VAL A 627 -24.66 -25.98 -20.63
N ARG A 628 -24.76 -26.35 -21.91
CA ARG A 628 -25.79 -27.28 -22.42
C ARG A 628 -25.18 -28.66 -22.60
N LEU A 629 -25.71 -29.65 -21.87
CA LEU A 629 -25.31 -31.05 -21.99
C LEU A 629 -26.47 -31.84 -22.58
N ASN A 630 -26.24 -32.56 -23.68
CA ASN A 630 -27.21 -33.44 -24.32
C ASN A 630 -26.77 -34.89 -24.09
N TYR A 631 -27.64 -35.71 -23.49
CA TYR A 631 -27.44 -37.15 -23.34
C TYR A 631 -28.57 -37.91 -24.04
N THR A 632 -28.19 -38.89 -24.86
CA THR A 632 -29.11 -39.76 -25.59
C THR A 632 -28.69 -41.19 -25.32
N SER A 633 -29.55 -41.94 -24.65
CA SER A 633 -29.37 -43.38 -24.45
C SER A 633 -30.24 -44.12 -25.47
N GLN A 634 -29.61 -44.77 -26.44
CA GLN A 634 -30.26 -45.76 -27.28
C GLN A 634 -29.85 -47.15 -26.78
N TYR A 635 -30.79 -47.87 -26.17
CA TYR A 635 -30.61 -49.30 -25.91
C TYR A 635 -30.87 -50.07 -27.22
N GLY A 636 -29.81 -50.31 -27.99
CA GLY A 636 -29.83 -51.15 -29.19
C GLY A 636 -28.74 -50.76 -30.20
N ASP A 637 -27.69 -51.59 -30.29
CA ASP A 637 -26.56 -51.60 -31.23
C ASP A 637 -25.76 -50.30 -31.43
N ALA A 638 -24.50 -50.37 -30.99
CA ALA A 638 -23.48 -49.35 -31.22
C ALA A 638 -23.21 -49.16 -32.73
N ARG A 639 -23.43 -47.94 -33.23
CA ARG A 639 -22.66 -47.39 -34.33
C ARG A 639 -22.19 -45.98 -33.98
N TYR A 640 -20.91 -45.74 -34.21
CA TYR A 640 -20.24 -44.44 -34.09
C TYR A 640 -21.01 -43.37 -34.86
N VAL A 641 -21.30 -42.24 -34.20
CA VAL A 641 -21.75 -41.02 -34.86
C VAL A 641 -20.62 -40.01 -34.79
N GLU A 642 -20.15 -39.61 -35.97
CA GLU A 642 -19.12 -38.61 -36.22
C GLU A 642 -19.66 -37.20 -35.89
N HIS A 643 -18.91 -36.42 -35.12
CA HIS A 643 -19.24 -35.02 -34.83
C HIS A 643 -18.80 -34.12 -35.99
N GLN A 644 -19.75 -33.56 -36.74
CA GLN A 644 -19.54 -32.35 -37.55
C GLN A 644 -20.01 -31.12 -36.76
N PRO A 645 -19.26 -29.99 -36.77
CA PRO A 645 -19.73 -28.74 -36.18
C PRO A 645 -20.42 -27.88 -37.25
N ASP A 646 -21.76 -27.82 -37.20
CA ASP A 646 -22.49 -26.79 -37.92
C ASP A 646 -22.61 -25.54 -37.04
N LEU A 647 -22.11 -24.42 -37.58
CA LEU A 647 -22.39 -23.07 -37.11
C LEU A 647 -23.90 -22.81 -37.21
N PHE A 648 -24.51 -22.37 -36.10
CA PHE A 648 -25.80 -21.69 -36.15
C PHE A 648 -25.71 -20.29 -35.53
N HIS A 649 -26.05 -19.32 -36.37
CA HIS A 649 -26.36 -17.94 -36.01
C HIS A 649 -27.58 -17.90 -35.08
N GLY A 650 -27.41 -17.30 -33.90
CA GLY A 650 -28.53 -16.87 -33.07
C GLY A 650 -28.89 -15.41 -33.40
N GLU A 651 -30.09 -15.21 -33.92
CA GLU A 651 -30.71 -13.91 -34.15
C GLU A 651 -30.97 -13.15 -32.84
N TRP A 652 -30.79 -11.83 -32.91
CA TRP A 652 -31.11 -10.89 -31.85
C TRP A 652 -32.62 -10.60 -31.84
N LEU A 653 -33.24 -10.61 -30.66
CA LEU A 653 -34.51 -9.90 -30.44
C LEU A 653 -34.23 -8.52 -29.83
N PRO A 654 -34.94 -7.47 -30.29
CA PRO A 654 -34.56 -6.08 -30.07
C PRO A 654 -34.99 -5.54 -28.70
N PHE A 655 -34.15 -4.65 -28.16
CA PHE A 655 -34.45 -3.77 -27.04
C PHE A 655 -35.61 -2.83 -27.41
N GLY A 656 -36.73 -2.92 -26.70
CA GLY A 656 -37.85 -1.99 -26.84
C GLY A 656 -38.90 -2.17 -25.75
N GLN A 657 -39.04 -1.14 -24.90
CA GLN A 657 -39.96 -0.99 -23.76
C GLN A 657 -39.49 -1.72 -22.49
N ILE A 658 -39.12 -1.07 -21.39
CA ILE A 658 -39.85 -0.02 -20.68
C ILE A 658 -38.87 1.05 -20.17
N ARG A 659 -39.02 2.27 -20.69
CA ARG A 659 -38.42 3.51 -20.18
C ARG A 659 -39.57 4.49 -19.95
N ARG A 660 -39.77 4.92 -18.70
CA ARG A 660 -40.42 6.16 -18.19
C ARG A 660 -40.68 5.91 -16.70
N LEU A 661 -40.07 6.61 -15.74
CA LEU A 661 -40.05 8.06 -15.51
C LEU A 661 -38.60 8.54 -15.25
N LEU A 662 -38.03 9.45 -16.06
CA LEU A 662 -37.92 10.91 -15.83
C LEU A 662 -37.40 11.26 -14.42
N ALA A 663 -36.15 11.68 -14.20
CA ALA A 663 -35.41 12.87 -14.66
C ALA A 663 -35.37 14.00 -13.60
N GLN A 664 -34.16 14.56 -13.44
CA GLN A 664 -33.78 15.85 -12.84
C GLN A 664 -33.34 15.92 -11.36
N SER A 665 -32.22 16.66 -11.20
CA SER A 665 -31.73 17.44 -10.06
C SER A 665 -31.15 16.67 -8.85
N VAL A 666 -29.84 16.82 -8.56
CA VAL A 666 -29.18 17.89 -7.76
C VAL A 666 -29.26 17.60 -6.26
N PHE A 667 -28.10 17.72 -5.59
CA PHE A 667 -27.82 17.88 -4.15
C PHE A 667 -29.02 17.92 -3.18
N PHE A 668 -28.91 17.18 -2.06
CA PHE A 668 -29.11 17.63 -0.66
C PHE A 668 -28.80 16.42 0.26
N GLU A 669 -27.76 16.45 1.09
CA GLU A 669 -27.65 17.12 2.40
C GLU A 669 -28.87 16.85 3.31
N ARG A 670 -28.64 16.11 4.39
CA ARG A 670 -29.64 15.88 5.44
C ARG A 670 -29.52 17.02 6.45
N ALA A 671 -30.26 18.10 6.21
CA ALA A 671 -30.54 19.09 7.24
C ALA A 671 -31.53 18.50 8.26
N VAL A 672 -31.19 18.73 9.52
CA VAL A 672 -31.99 18.50 10.72
C VAL A 672 -33.26 19.33 10.63
N CYS A 673 -34.43 18.70 10.74
CA CYS A 673 -35.66 19.42 11.07
C CYS A 673 -35.61 19.81 12.56
N THR A 674 -35.33 21.08 12.80
CA THR A 674 -35.60 21.79 14.05
C THR A 674 -37.11 21.86 14.28
N HIS A 675 -37.59 21.21 15.34
CA HIS A 675 -38.87 21.58 15.94
C HIS A 675 -38.68 22.90 16.71
N ALA A 676 -39.32 23.96 16.22
CA ALA A 676 -39.55 25.16 16.99
C ALA A 676 -40.69 24.90 17.97
N SER A 677 -40.37 24.70 19.25
CA SER A 677 -41.29 24.98 20.35
C SER A 677 -40.83 26.26 21.03
N GLY A 678 -41.65 27.30 20.91
CA GLY A 678 -41.42 28.60 21.51
C GLY A 678 -41.30 28.51 23.03
N GLY A 679 -40.43 29.36 23.57
CA GLY A 679 -40.28 29.53 25.00
C GLY A 679 -41.50 30.16 25.65
N ALA A 680 -41.77 29.71 26.87
CA ALA A 680 -42.39 30.50 27.92
C ALA A 680 -41.77 30.06 29.25
N GLU A 681 -41.19 31.03 29.95
CA GLU A 681 -41.16 31.22 31.40
C GLU A 681 -40.99 30.01 32.33
N GLY A 682 -39.99 30.09 33.22
CA GLY A 682 -39.96 29.20 34.37
C GLY A 682 -38.67 29.25 35.18
N SER A 683 -38.61 30.25 36.05
CA SER A 683 -37.78 30.36 37.25
C SER A 683 -37.30 29.08 37.95
N SER A 684 -36.17 29.25 38.63
CA SER A 684 -35.81 28.76 39.97
C SER A 684 -35.16 27.38 40.15
N ASN A 685 -34.00 27.43 40.84
CA ASN A 685 -33.48 26.56 41.92
C ASN A 685 -33.41 25.05 41.62
N LEU A 686 -32.28 24.36 41.80
CA LEU A 686 -31.30 24.36 42.90
C LEU A 686 -30.02 23.68 42.39
#